data_AF-A0A922HYX8-F1
#
_entry.id   AF-A0A922HYX8-F1
#
_cell.length_a   1.000
_cell.length_b   1.000
_cell.length_c   1.000
_cell.angle_alpha   90.00
_cell.angle_beta   90.00
_cell.angle_gamma   90.00
#
_symmetry.space_group_name_H-M   'P 1'
#
loop_
_entity.id
_entity.type
_entity.pdbx_description
1 polymer ?
#
loop_
_entity_poly.entity_id
_entity_poly.type
_entity_poly.pdbx_seq_one_letter_code
_entity_poly.pdbx_strand_id
1 'polypeptide(L)'
;MMRNLSNVLLLLIISLSSCLMVFGWDNGLARTPPMGWLSWMRFTCEIDCNTYPDECINEKLYKDMIDRIVDDGYLQAGYQYVNIDDCWMAMDRDPKTSRLIANETRFPSGIKALAEYAHSKNVLLGIYEDIGTLTCAKYPGTYYQNKDHTFIDAETFSEWKIDSVKVDGCYADPKKFNITYVEYSKALSQVEHKILYGCSWPFFKADFSENDYKLIRKSCNLWRQFGDIVDSYQSVKWIIDMMGMHNERFIRYHGPGGWFDPDMLIIGNNGLSYEQSKTQMAFWCMWSAPLFMSNDLRSIRPEMKEILLNKELIAIDQDPLGIMARKITINSQTHQIWVKKLSTSNDHLPNPFAVLYFNSEQLGSPKYMSYRLSSLIPELNQTISYDVYDLYAKSNESYLETLKADQNLRLKVPTAGSVRIWQFKSLIVMMMMTTTTKFLICFLFSFTFTTFVYGWNNGLSRRPPMGWLSWMRFACEIDCKHYPNDCIDEKLYKDMIDRIAEDGYLQAGYQYVNIDDCWNAHYRDPKTLRLIANQTRFPSGIKTLAKYAHSKKVLLGIYEDVGTLTCGGYPGTYYNNIDHTYIDAETFSEWSIDSLKLDGCYADTNKFNLTYPEYTLALTNVQHPIIYSCSWPAYLKNISDETYSEIRDNCNLWRNYNDIVDSYQSVFQIIKYYGQNNKQFIRYHGPGGWFDPDMLIIGNNGLSYEQSKTQMAFWCMWSVPLLMSNDLRSIRPEMKEILLNKELIAIDQDPLGIMASLVIQKSNWQTQVWTKKLSPMNNNELNPWAILYFNGHQLGPDSYMSYKLSSLIPELNQTISYDVHDLFNSNDSYLGTLKPNQQLELLVPTAGSVRLVKLIPKI
;
A
#
# COMPACT_ATOMS: atom_id res chain seq x y z
N MET A 1 -2.96 47.35 10.55
CA MET A 1 -2.69 46.73 11.87
C MET A 1 -3.42 45.37 11.90
N MET A 2 -3.20 44.36 11.06
CA MET A 2 -2.05 43.80 10.32
C MET A 2 -0.94 43.22 11.22
N ARG A 3 -0.77 41.89 11.09
CA ARG A 3 0.17 40.97 11.75
C ARG A 3 -0.28 40.41 13.10
N ASN A 4 -1.13 39.36 13.10
CA ASN A 4 -1.11 38.24 14.09
C ASN A 4 -2.22 37.17 13.86
N LEU A 5 -2.68 36.94 12.63
CA LEU A 5 -3.60 35.84 12.29
C LEU A 5 -2.91 34.63 11.62
N SER A 6 -1.58 34.64 11.47
CA SER A 6 -0.87 33.66 10.63
C SER A 6 -0.40 32.39 11.35
N ASN A 7 -0.47 32.32 12.69
CA ASN A 7 0.15 31.22 13.45
C ASN A 7 -0.85 30.31 14.18
N VAL A 8 -2.15 30.64 14.19
CA VAL A 8 -3.19 29.79 14.82
C VAL A 8 -3.78 28.79 13.81
N LEU A 9 -3.69 29.08 12.51
CA LEU A 9 -4.13 28.16 11.45
C LEU A 9 -3.09 27.08 11.10
N LEU A 10 -1.83 27.28 11.49
CA LEU A 10 -0.71 26.37 11.15
C LEU A 10 -0.57 25.19 12.12
N LEU A 11 -1.21 25.25 13.30
CA LEU A 11 -1.13 24.22 14.34
C LEU A 11 -2.27 23.19 14.29
N LEU A 12 -3.31 23.43 13.49
CA LEU A 12 -4.42 22.50 13.27
C LEU A 12 -4.14 21.47 12.16
N ILE A 13 -2.99 21.57 11.47
CA ILE A 13 -2.64 20.71 10.32
C ILE A 13 -1.67 19.57 10.71
N ILE A 14 -1.11 19.55 11.93
CA ILE A 14 0.03 18.67 12.27
C ILE A 14 -0.34 17.44 13.13
N SER A 15 -1.60 17.21 13.51
CA SER A 15 -1.97 16.03 14.34
C SER A 15 -2.75 14.92 13.64
N LEU A 16 -2.78 14.88 12.31
CA LEU A 16 -3.14 13.65 11.58
C LEU A 16 -1.87 12.82 11.41
N SER A 17 -1.44 12.18 12.50
CA SER A 17 -0.42 11.14 12.43
C SER A 17 -0.94 10.02 11.51
N SER A 18 -0.28 9.93 10.36
CA SER A 18 -0.01 8.73 9.56
C SER A 18 -0.44 7.41 10.21
N CYS A 19 -1.72 7.08 10.07
CA CYS A 19 -2.15 5.69 10.11
C CYS A 19 -1.84 5.13 8.72
N LEU A 20 -0.65 4.50 8.58
CA LEU A 20 -0.36 3.64 7.45
C LEU A 20 -1.45 2.54 7.44
N MET A 21 -2.41 2.66 6.53
CA MET A 21 -3.36 1.57 6.29
C MET A 21 -2.60 0.44 5.61
N VAL A 22 -2.63 -0.74 6.22
CA VAL A 22 -1.85 -1.88 5.72
C VAL A 22 -2.76 -3.04 5.37
N PHE A 23 -2.56 -3.55 4.15
CA PHE A 23 -3.27 -4.67 3.57
C PHE A 23 -2.73 -6.01 4.13
N GLY A 24 -3.25 -6.44 5.27
CA GLY A 24 -3.20 -7.82 5.79
C GLY A 24 -4.64 -8.28 6.08
N TRP A 25 -4.84 -9.42 6.77
CA TRP A 25 -6.16 -9.72 7.36
C TRP A 25 -6.51 -8.61 8.36
N ASP A 26 -7.28 -7.61 7.91
CA ASP A 26 -7.50 -6.37 8.64
C ASP A 26 -8.63 -6.50 9.68
N ASN A 27 -8.37 -7.33 10.70
CA ASN A 27 -9.15 -7.33 11.93
C ASN A 27 -8.76 -6.17 12.87
N GLY A 28 -7.78 -5.35 12.48
CA GLY A 28 -7.19 -4.27 13.26
C GLY A 28 -6.08 -4.69 14.24
N LEU A 29 -5.64 -5.95 14.22
CA LEU A 29 -4.54 -6.48 15.05
C LEU A 29 -3.20 -6.54 14.29
N ALA A 30 -2.13 -6.88 15.00
CA ALA A 30 -0.79 -7.12 14.44
C ALA A 30 -0.23 -5.96 13.60
N ARG A 31 -0.45 -4.71 14.01
CA ARG A 31 0.09 -3.52 13.30
C ARG A 31 1.62 -3.40 13.43
N THR A 32 2.19 -3.98 14.47
CA THR A 32 3.60 -4.35 14.56
C THR A 32 3.68 -5.86 14.81
N PRO A 33 4.86 -6.49 14.63
CA PRO A 33 5.03 -7.92 14.90
C PRO A 33 4.65 -8.23 16.36
N PRO A 34 3.81 -9.24 16.64
CA PRO A 34 3.46 -9.60 18.01
C PRO A 34 4.68 -10.03 18.83
N MET A 35 4.68 -9.70 20.13
CA MET A 35 5.74 -10.08 21.05
C MET A 35 5.15 -10.81 22.26
N GLY A 36 5.77 -11.91 22.69
CA GLY A 36 5.26 -12.67 23.83
C GLY A 36 6.10 -13.88 24.21
N TRP A 37 5.44 -14.88 24.76
CA TRP A 37 6.01 -16.15 25.19
C TRP A 37 5.12 -17.31 24.74
N LEU A 38 5.72 -18.46 24.41
CA LEU A 38 5.04 -19.67 23.95
C LEU A 38 5.72 -20.93 24.53
N SER A 39 4.93 -21.92 24.95
CA SER A 39 5.44 -23.05 25.75
C SER A 39 6.21 -24.13 25.00
N TRP A 40 6.00 -24.30 23.69
CA TRP A 40 6.37 -25.52 22.95
C TRP A 40 7.85 -25.87 22.99
N MET A 41 8.77 -24.97 22.65
CA MET A 41 10.17 -25.38 22.49
C MET A 41 10.83 -25.75 23.84
N ARG A 42 10.59 -25.01 24.93
CA ARG A 42 11.21 -25.30 26.24
C ARG A 42 10.49 -26.41 27.01
N PHE A 43 9.16 -26.43 26.99
CA PHE A 43 8.33 -27.31 27.84
C PHE A 43 7.70 -28.46 27.06
N THR A 44 7.58 -28.33 25.73
CA THR A 44 7.05 -29.34 24.83
C THR A 44 5.67 -29.83 25.29
N CYS A 45 5.43 -31.14 25.24
CA CYS A 45 4.21 -31.80 25.67
C CYS A 45 4.45 -32.59 26.99
N GLU A 46 5.18 -32.01 27.95
CA GLU A 46 5.33 -32.65 29.25
C GLU A 46 4.02 -32.58 30.03
N ILE A 47 3.44 -33.73 30.38
CA ILE A 47 2.12 -33.83 31.03
C ILE A 47 2.17 -34.53 32.38
N ASP A 48 3.33 -35.10 32.77
CA ASP A 48 3.53 -35.73 34.07
C ASP A 48 3.85 -34.67 35.13
N CYS A 49 2.79 -34.05 35.65
CA CYS A 49 2.88 -33.07 36.72
C CYS A 49 3.30 -33.63 38.09
N ASN A 50 3.39 -34.96 38.26
CA ASN A 50 3.89 -35.53 39.50
C ASN A 50 5.42 -35.59 39.49
N THR A 51 5.99 -36.04 38.37
CA THR A 51 7.43 -36.14 38.20
C THR A 51 8.06 -34.78 37.92
N TYR A 52 7.39 -33.95 37.09
CA TYR A 52 7.89 -32.65 36.63
C TYR A 52 6.91 -31.50 36.94
N PRO A 53 6.63 -31.22 38.22
CA PRO A 53 5.58 -30.28 38.63
C PRO A 53 5.78 -28.84 38.15
N ASP A 54 7.02 -28.45 37.87
CA ASP A 54 7.37 -27.11 37.39
C ASP A 54 7.57 -27.03 35.87
N GLU A 55 7.64 -28.16 35.16
CA GLU A 55 7.81 -28.21 33.71
C GLU A 55 6.58 -28.74 32.96
N CYS A 56 5.66 -29.42 33.64
CA CYS A 56 4.46 -29.92 32.98
C CYS A 56 3.52 -28.79 32.53
N ILE A 57 2.83 -29.03 31.42
CA ILE A 57 1.81 -28.14 30.84
C ILE A 57 0.58 -28.13 31.75
N ASN A 58 0.52 -27.14 32.65
CA ASN A 58 -0.55 -26.96 33.62
C ASN A 58 -0.83 -25.47 33.89
N GLU A 59 -1.92 -25.18 34.59
CA GLU A 59 -2.32 -23.80 34.94
C GLU A 59 -1.25 -23.05 35.74
N LYS A 60 -0.50 -23.73 36.62
CA LYS A 60 0.58 -23.12 37.41
C LYS A 60 1.71 -22.60 36.51
N LEU A 61 2.16 -23.37 35.53
CA LEU A 61 3.23 -22.98 34.62
C LEU A 61 2.89 -21.66 33.92
N TYR A 62 1.69 -21.54 33.37
CA TYR A 62 1.28 -20.31 32.67
C TYR A 62 1.11 -19.14 33.63
N LYS A 63 0.58 -19.33 34.84
CA LYS A 63 0.54 -18.26 35.86
C LYS A 63 1.94 -17.79 36.27
N ASP A 64 2.88 -18.72 36.48
CA ASP A 64 4.27 -18.39 36.77
C ASP A 64 4.86 -17.55 35.63
N MET A 65 4.67 -17.94 34.36
CA MET A 65 5.19 -17.20 33.20
C MET A 65 4.53 -15.82 33.05
N ILE A 66 3.22 -15.70 33.26
CA ILE A 66 2.49 -14.43 33.27
C ILE A 66 3.08 -13.50 34.33
N ASP A 67 3.28 -13.99 35.55
CA ASP A 67 3.85 -13.19 36.64
C ASP A 67 5.29 -12.78 36.32
N ARG A 68 6.12 -13.66 35.74
CA ARG A 68 7.46 -13.28 35.29
C ARG A 68 7.42 -12.23 34.18
N ILE A 69 6.54 -12.34 33.19
CA ILE A 69 6.41 -11.33 32.12
C ILE A 69 6.17 -9.93 32.72
N VAL A 70 5.35 -9.84 33.76
CA VAL A 70 5.01 -8.58 34.45
C VAL A 70 6.14 -8.09 35.35
N ASP A 71 6.61 -8.96 36.25
CA ASP A 71 7.53 -8.60 37.34
C ASP A 71 8.96 -8.33 36.83
N ASP A 72 9.36 -8.98 35.73
CA ASP A 72 10.73 -8.92 35.22
C ASP A 72 11.01 -7.82 34.20
N GLY A 73 9.99 -7.07 33.77
CA GLY A 73 10.17 -5.98 32.81
C GLY A 73 9.80 -6.31 31.35
N TYR A 74 9.36 -7.54 31.06
CA TYR A 74 9.07 -7.99 29.69
C TYR A 74 7.82 -7.31 29.13
N LEU A 75 6.76 -7.16 29.95
CA LEU A 75 5.54 -6.45 29.54
C LEU A 75 5.84 -5.01 29.14
N GLN A 76 6.69 -4.33 29.90
CA GLN A 76 7.12 -2.94 29.64
C GLN A 76 8.03 -2.83 28.41
N ALA A 77 8.73 -3.92 28.05
CA ALA A 77 9.49 -4.02 26.81
C ALA A 77 8.62 -4.37 25.59
N GLY A 78 7.35 -4.75 25.79
CA GLY A 78 6.39 -5.02 24.71
C GLY A 78 5.93 -6.48 24.61
N TYR A 79 6.50 -7.40 25.39
CA TYR A 79 6.07 -8.82 25.41
C TYR A 79 4.73 -8.94 26.12
N GLN A 80 3.65 -8.96 25.35
CA GLN A 80 2.28 -8.86 25.87
C GLN A 80 1.51 -10.18 25.87
N TYR A 81 1.96 -11.17 25.08
CA TYR A 81 1.26 -12.44 24.95
C TYR A 81 1.91 -13.56 25.76
N VAL A 82 1.09 -14.45 26.33
CA VAL A 82 1.50 -15.77 26.83
C VAL A 82 0.62 -16.82 26.13
N ASN A 83 1.23 -17.63 25.27
CA ASN A 83 0.51 -18.57 24.40
C ASN A 83 0.66 -20.00 24.93
N ILE A 84 -0.47 -20.67 25.12
CA ILE A 84 -0.59 -22.09 25.38
C ILE A 84 -0.40 -22.82 24.05
N ASP A 85 0.57 -23.74 23.98
CA ASP A 85 0.74 -24.63 22.82
C ASP A 85 0.03 -25.99 23.04
N ASP A 86 0.22 -26.96 22.14
CA ASP A 86 -0.43 -28.27 22.16
C ASP A 86 -0.33 -28.98 23.54
N CYS A 87 -1.18 -29.98 23.74
CA CYS A 87 -1.28 -30.77 24.96
C CYS A 87 -1.97 -30.10 26.16
N TRP A 88 -2.71 -29.02 25.97
CA TRP A 88 -3.53 -28.41 27.04
C TRP A 88 -4.89 -29.10 27.24
N MET A 89 -5.40 -29.75 26.19
CA MET A 89 -6.75 -30.31 26.10
C MET A 89 -6.92 -31.64 26.85
N ALA A 90 -8.17 -32.02 27.08
CA ALA A 90 -8.52 -33.43 27.30
C ALA A 90 -8.47 -34.22 25.98
N MET A 91 -8.47 -35.56 26.07
CA MET A 91 -8.43 -36.45 24.90
C MET A 91 -9.75 -36.49 24.11
N ASP A 92 -10.83 -36.02 24.72
CA ASP A 92 -12.17 -36.00 24.15
C ASP A 92 -12.76 -34.60 24.24
N ARG A 93 -13.59 -34.25 23.26
CA ARG A 93 -14.45 -33.06 23.30
C ARG A 93 -15.63 -33.29 24.25
N ASP A 94 -16.26 -32.23 24.73
CA ASP A 94 -17.46 -32.37 25.55
C ASP A 94 -18.56 -33.13 24.78
N PRO A 95 -19.11 -34.23 25.31
CA PRO A 95 -19.98 -35.12 24.56
C PRO A 95 -21.37 -34.53 24.25
N LYS A 96 -21.75 -33.40 24.87
CA LYS A 96 -23.06 -32.75 24.67
C LYS A 96 -22.97 -31.58 23.71
N THR A 97 -21.91 -30.78 23.82
CA THR A 97 -21.72 -29.52 23.10
C THR A 97 -20.71 -29.65 21.97
N SER A 98 -19.91 -30.72 21.94
CA SER A 98 -18.77 -30.92 21.05
C SER A 98 -17.67 -29.86 21.18
N ARG A 99 -17.71 -29.02 22.22
CA ARG A 99 -16.68 -28.00 22.49
C ARG A 99 -15.40 -28.62 23.02
N LEU A 100 -14.29 -27.94 22.78
CA LEU A 100 -13.00 -28.26 23.37
C LEU A 100 -13.06 -28.09 24.89
N ILE A 101 -12.39 -28.99 25.60
CA ILE A 101 -12.27 -28.96 27.05
C ILE A 101 -10.81 -29.11 27.45
N ALA A 102 -10.40 -28.33 28.45
CA ALA A 102 -9.07 -28.46 29.03
C ALA A 102 -8.95 -29.73 29.86
N ASN A 103 -7.73 -30.22 30.04
CA ASN A 103 -7.53 -31.30 31.00
C ASN A 103 -7.80 -30.80 32.44
N GLU A 104 -8.87 -31.30 33.07
CA GLU A 104 -9.36 -30.80 34.37
C GLU A 104 -8.34 -30.95 35.52
N THR A 105 -7.47 -31.95 35.47
CA THR A 105 -6.44 -32.14 36.51
C THR A 105 -5.32 -31.11 36.39
N ARG A 106 -4.93 -30.75 35.16
CA ARG A 106 -3.83 -29.80 34.88
C ARG A 106 -4.31 -28.36 34.82
N PHE A 107 -5.57 -28.13 34.45
CA PHE A 107 -6.24 -26.83 34.40
C PHE A 107 -7.52 -26.83 35.24
N PRO A 108 -7.40 -26.98 36.57
CA PRO A 108 -8.56 -27.15 37.46
C PRO A 108 -9.53 -25.96 37.45
N SER A 109 -9.05 -24.76 37.12
CA SER A 109 -9.92 -23.57 36.99
C SER A 109 -10.46 -23.36 35.57
N GLY A 110 -10.00 -24.15 34.59
CA GLY A 110 -10.29 -24.00 33.16
C GLY A 110 -9.54 -22.85 32.49
N ILE A 111 -9.55 -22.84 31.15
CA ILE A 111 -8.80 -21.86 30.34
C ILE A 111 -9.37 -20.45 30.49
N LYS A 112 -10.70 -20.29 30.58
CA LYS A 112 -11.32 -18.99 30.78
C LYS A 112 -10.80 -18.29 32.04
N ALA A 113 -10.67 -19.01 33.15
CA ALA A 113 -10.13 -18.45 34.39
C ALA A 113 -8.65 -18.06 34.24
N LEU A 114 -7.88 -18.81 33.46
CA LEU A 114 -6.50 -18.46 33.13
C LEU A 114 -6.42 -17.20 32.24
N ALA A 115 -7.33 -17.02 31.30
CA ALA A 115 -7.43 -15.80 30.48
C ALA A 115 -7.79 -14.59 31.36
N GLU A 116 -8.78 -14.73 32.24
CA GLU A 116 -9.14 -13.70 33.22
C GLU A 116 -7.95 -13.34 34.14
N TYR A 117 -7.16 -14.34 34.54
CA TYR A 117 -5.92 -14.11 35.30
C TYR A 117 -4.90 -13.29 34.49
N ALA A 118 -4.63 -13.67 33.24
CA ALA A 118 -3.73 -12.93 32.36
C ALA A 118 -4.19 -11.47 32.17
N HIS A 119 -5.47 -11.27 31.86
CA HIS A 119 -6.05 -9.94 31.66
C HIS A 119 -6.00 -9.07 32.92
N SER A 120 -6.17 -9.67 34.11
CA SER A 120 -6.01 -8.94 35.38
C SER A 120 -4.61 -8.35 35.59
N LYS A 121 -3.62 -8.88 34.85
CA LYS A 121 -2.23 -8.46 34.83
C LYS A 121 -1.85 -7.63 33.59
N ASN A 122 -2.82 -7.30 32.74
CA ASN A 122 -2.61 -6.68 31.41
C ASN A 122 -1.77 -7.53 30.45
N VAL A 123 -1.82 -8.86 30.61
CA VAL A 123 -1.21 -9.83 29.70
C VAL A 123 -2.32 -10.48 28.86
N LEU A 124 -2.04 -10.71 27.59
CA LEU A 124 -2.92 -11.35 26.62
C LEU A 124 -2.66 -12.86 26.62
N LEU A 125 -3.72 -13.68 26.59
CA LEU A 125 -3.60 -15.14 26.58
C LEU A 125 -3.86 -15.70 25.19
N GLY A 126 -2.92 -16.50 24.69
CA GLY A 126 -3.06 -17.25 23.46
C GLY A 126 -3.31 -18.74 23.67
N ILE A 127 -3.81 -19.41 22.64
CA ILE A 127 -4.05 -20.85 22.64
C ILE A 127 -3.64 -21.51 21.32
N TYR A 128 -3.60 -22.83 21.31
CA TYR A 128 -3.24 -23.64 20.15
C TYR A 128 -4.41 -24.55 19.72
N GLU A 129 -4.56 -24.70 18.41
CA GLU A 129 -5.49 -25.60 17.74
C GLU A 129 -4.87 -26.19 16.46
N ASP A 130 -5.55 -27.14 15.81
CA ASP A 130 -5.15 -27.68 14.50
C ASP A 130 -6.35 -27.80 13.54
N ILE A 131 -6.15 -27.52 12.25
CA ILE A 131 -7.22 -27.66 11.23
C ILE A 131 -7.53 -29.12 10.84
N GLY A 132 -6.75 -30.09 11.31
CA GLY A 132 -6.87 -31.49 10.98
C GLY A 132 -7.79 -32.31 11.88
N THR A 133 -7.73 -33.62 11.68
CA THR A 133 -8.51 -34.57 12.48
C THR A 133 -8.00 -34.73 13.91
N LEU A 134 -6.72 -34.45 14.12
CA LEU A 134 -6.02 -34.50 15.40
C LEU A 134 -4.98 -33.37 15.40
N THR A 135 -4.61 -32.88 16.57
CA THR A 135 -3.45 -32.00 16.73
C THR A 135 -2.15 -32.76 16.47
N CYS A 136 -1.03 -32.05 16.35
CA CYS A 136 0.28 -32.69 16.18
C CYS A 136 0.62 -33.70 17.30
N ALA A 137 0.22 -33.43 18.55
CA ALA A 137 0.36 -34.32 19.70
C ALA A 137 -0.82 -35.31 19.88
N LYS A 138 -1.71 -35.42 18.87
CA LYS A 138 -2.84 -36.36 18.81
C LYS A 138 -4.01 -36.07 19.75
N TYR A 139 -4.21 -34.80 20.13
CA TYR A 139 -5.44 -34.33 20.78
C TYR A 139 -6.53 -34.03 19.73
N PRO A 140 -7.79 -33.77 20.12
CA PRO A 140 -8.84 -33.43 19.16
C PRO A 140 -8.52 -32.15 18.36
N GLY A 141 -8.38 -32.26 17.03
CA GLY A 141 -8.28 -31.08 16.14
C GLY A 141 -9.66 -30.50 15.78
N THR A 142 -9.73 -29.45 14.96
CA THR A 142 -11.02 -28.86 14.54
C THR A 142 -11.88 -29.82 13.72
N TYR A 143 -11.27 -30.65 12.88
CA TYR A 143 -11.97 -31.63 12.04
C TYR A 143 -12.04 -33.02 12.70
N TYR A 144 -12.41 -33.05 13.99
CA TYR A 144 -12.39 -34.27 14.80
C TYR A 144 -13.51 -35.28 14.43
N GLN A 145 -13.18 -36.56 14.35
CA GLN A 145 -14.13 -37.68 14.12
C GLN A 145 -15.08 -37.45 12.92
N ASN A 146 -14.55 -36.94 11.80
CA ASN A 146 -15.29 -36.63 10.56
C ASN A 146 -16.38 -35.55 10.73
N LYS A 147 -16.24 -34.67 11.72
CA LYS A 147 -17.10 -33.50 11.91
C LYS A 147 -16.24 -32.25 11.98
N ASP A 148 -16.73 -31.18 11.37
CA ASP A 148 -16.08 -29.87 11.40
C ASP A 148 -16.59 -29.06 12.61
N HIS A 149 -15.66 -28.63 13.46
CA HIS A 149 -15.93 -27.83 14.65
C HIS A 149 -15.36 -26.41 14.55
N THR A 150 -14.91 -25.96 13.37
CA THR A 150 -14.18 -24.70 13.18
C THR A 150 -14.89 -23.48 13.77
N PHE A 151 -16.20 -23.35 13.54
CA PHE A 151 -16.99 -22.25 14.12
C PHE A 151 -17.24 -22.41 15.62
N ILE A 152 -17.38 -23.65 16.11
CA ILE A 152 -17.58 -23.95 17.54
C ILE A 152 -16.30 -23.65 18.32
N ASP A 153 -15.14 -23.96 17.75
CA ASP A 153 -13.83 -23.71 18.38
C ASP A 153 -13.55 -22.21 18.45
N ALA A 154 -13.80 -21.47 17.35
CA ALA A 154 -13.71 -20.01 17.35
C ALA A 154 -14.64 -19.36 18.38
N GLU A 155 -15.90 -19.82 18.48
CA GLU A 155 -16.86 -19.34 19.48
C GLU A 155 -16.38 -19.64 20.91
N THR A 156 -15.85 -20.85 21.14
CA THR A 156 -15.29 -21.26 22.43
C THR A 156 -14.14 -20.36 22.85
N PHE A 157 -13.21 -20.06 21.94
CA PHE A 157 -12.08 -19.17 22.21
C PHE A 157 -12.54 -17.73 22.48
N SER A 158 -13.55 -17.23 21.77
CA SER A 158 -14.14 -15.91 22.04
C SER A 158 -14.85 -15.85 23.39
N GLU A 159 -15.56 -16.90 23.80
CA GLU A 159 -16.21 -16.99 25.12
C GLU A 159 -15.21 -17.03 26.27
N TRP A 160 -14.06 -17.68 26.05
CA TRP A 160 -12.94 -17.71 26.99
C TRP A 160 -12.07 -16.46 26.95
N LYS A 161 -12.33 -15.52 26.02
CA LYS A 161 -11.58 -14.29 25.82
C LYS A 161 -10.11 -14.54 25.45
N ILE A 162 -9.86 -15.54 24.60
CA ILE A 162 -8.52 -15.81 24.05
C ILE A 162 -8.12 -14.73 23.04
N ASP A 163 -6.94 -14.16 23.19
CA ASP A 163 -6.46 -13.02 22.39
C ASP A 163 -5.65 -13.43 21.15
N SER A 164 -5.12 -14.65 21.13
CA SER A 164 -4.42 -15.20 19.97
C SER A 164 -4.66 -16.70 19.83
N VAL A 165 -4.69 -17.18 18.59
CA VAL A 165 -4.72 -18.61 18.29
C VAL A 165 -3.64 -18.95 17.28
N LYS A 166 -2.82 -19.94 17.62
CA LYS A 166 -1.91 -20.61 16.70
C LYS A 166 -2.60 -21.85 16.16
N VAL A 167 -2.68 -21.98 14.83
CA VAL A 167 -3.36 -23.11 14.17
C VAL A 167 -2.41 -23.85 13.25
N ASP A 168 -2.21 -25.14 13.54
CA ASP A 168 -1.39 -26.05 12.74
C ASP A 168 -2.22 -26.87 11.76
N GLY A 169 -1.55 -27.68 10.92
CA GLY A 169 -2.16 -28.49 9.87
C GLY A 169 -1.80 -29.97 9.95
N CYS A 170 -1.50 -30.49 11.13
CA CYS A 170 -1.25 -31.91 11.35
C CYS A 170 -2.52 -32.73 11.07
N TYR A 171 -2.38 -33.91 10.44
CA TYR A 171 -3.53 -34.78 10.11
C TYR A 171 -4.65 -34.11 9.29
N ALA A 172 -4.32 -33.03 8.56
CA ALA A 172 -5.16 -32.37 7.58
C ALA A 172 -4.70 -32.72 6.15
N ASP A 173 -5.56 -32.51 5.15
CA ASP A 173 -5.21 -32.67 3.73
C ASP A 173 -4.56 -31.36 3.20
N PRO A 174 -3.26 -31.35 2.86
CA PRO A 174 -2.59 -30.14 2.38
C PRO A 174 -3.19 -29.54 1.11
N LYS A 175 -3.92 -30.35 0.32
CA LYS A 175 -4.64 -29.87 -0.87
C LYS A 175 -5.82 -28.96 -0.54
N LYS A 176 -6.30 -28.98 0.71
CA LYS A 176 -7.44 -28.19 1.18
C LYS A 176 -7.06 -26.98 2.02
N PHE A 177 -5.77 -26.69 2.21
CA PHE A 177 -5.35 -25.57 3.07
C PHE A 177 -5.87 -24.21 2.63
N ASN A 178 -6.05 -24.00 1.32
CA ASN A 178 -6.70 -22.81 0.76
C ASN A 178 -8.19 -22.68 1.07
N ILE A 179 -8.79 -23.72 1.63
CA ILE A 179 -10.17 -23.73 2.12
C ILE A 179 -10.15 -23.70 3.64
N THR A 180 -9.46 -24.65 4.30
CA THR A 180 -9.54 -24.85 5.75
C THR A 180 -8.96 -23.69 6.56
N TYR A 181 -7.79 -23.15 6.20
CA TYR A 181 -7.24 -21.99 6.92
C TYR A 181 -8.03 -20.71 6.66
N VAL A 182 -8.64 -20.57 5.48
CA VAL A 182 -9.53 -19.45 5.11
C VAL A 182 -10.85 -19.54 5.87
N GLU A 183 -11.41 -20.75 6.00
CA GLU A 183 -12.61 -21.01 6.77
C GLU A 183 -12.41 -20.73 8.25
N TYR A 184 -11.24 -21.08 8.79
CA TYR A 184 -10.87 -20.73 10.15
C TYR A 184 -10.76 -19.21 10.35
N SER A 185 -10.15 -18.49 9.41
CA SER A 185 -10.13 -17.01 9.39
C SER A 185 -11.56 -16.43 9.41
N LYS A 186 -12.45 -17.01 8.60
CA LYS A 186 -13.87 -16.63 8.57
C LYS A 186 -14.56 -16.86 9.92
N ALA A 187 -14.34 -18.01 10.55
CA ALA A 187 -14.88 -18.30 11.87
C ALA A 187 -14.42 -17.28 12.92
N LEU A 188 -13.12 -16.97 12.95
CA LEU A 188 -12.56 -15.96 13.85
C LEU A 188 -13.09 -14.53 13.57
N SER A 189 -13.46 -14.22 12.32
CA SER A 189 -14.04 -12.91 11.99
C SER A 189 -15.50 -12.73 12.44
N GLN A 190 -16.20 -13.83 12.74
CA GLN A 190 -17.63 -13.81 13.10
C GLN A 190 -17.88 -13.76 14.61
N VAL A 191 -16.85 -13.97 15.41
CA VAL A 191 -16.95 -13.94 16.86
C VAL A 191 -16.70 -12.52 17.40
N GLU A 192 -17.25 -12.24 18.58
CA GLU A 192 -17.23 -10.90 19.17
C GLU A 192 -15.83 -10.48 19.63
N HIS A 193 -15.10 -11.39 20.27
CA HIS A 193 -13.75 -11.12 20.75
C HIS A 193 -12.75 -11.23 19.59
N LYS A 194 -11.96 -10.19 19.36
CA LYS A 194 -10.97 -10.19 18.27
C LYS A 194 -9.78 -11.07 18.65
N ILE A 195 -9.46 -12.05 17.81
CA ILE A 195 -8.39 -13.01 18.05
C ILE A 195 -7.29 -12.84 16.98
N LEU A 196 -6.05 -12.67 17.43
CA LEU A 196 -4.87 -12.69 16.57
C LEU A 196 -4.66 -14.08 16.00
N TYR A 197 -4.61 -14.21 14.68
CA TYR A 197 -4.56 -15.51 14.02
C TYR A 197 -3.18 -15.82 13.43
N GLY A 198 -2.47 -16.77 14.05
CA GLY A 198 -1.24 -17.34 13.53
C GLY A 198 -1.49 -18.68 12.87
N CYS A 199 -1.11 -18.83 11.59
CA CYS A 199 -1.35 -20.06 10.85
C CYS A 199 -0.04 -20.73 10.41
N SER A 200 0.02 -22.06 10.45
CA SER A 200 1.22 -22.79 10.01
C SER A 200 1.15 -23.29 8.58
N TRP A 201 0.26 -22.68 7.79
CA TRP A 201 -0.09 -23.10 6.44
C TRP A 201 1.13 -23.33 5.53
N PRO A 202 2.09 -22.39 5.39
CA PRO A 202 3.16 -22.58 4.42
C PRO A 202 4.05 -23.78 4.71
N PHE A 203 4.34 -24.04 5.99
CA PHE A 203 5.21 -25.11 6.43
C PHE A 203 4.66 -26.50 6.11
N PHE A 204 3.35 -26.71 6.27
CA PHE A 204 2.73 -28.02 6.06
C PHE A 204 2.50 -28.37 4.57
N LYS A 205 2.88 -27.50 3.63
CA LYS A 205 2.96 -27.84 2.20
C LYS A 205 4.35 -28.35 1.83
N ALA A 206 4.41 -29.46 1.09
CA ALA A 206 5.66 -30.10 0.69
C ALA A 206 6.53 -29.24 -0.27
N ASP A 207 5.92 -28.34 -1.04
CA ASP A 207 6.62 -27.40 -1.91
C ASP A 207 6.25 -25.95 -1.57
N PHE A 208 7.24 -25.19 -1.08
CA PHE A 208 7.11 -23.76 -0.78
C PHE A 208 6.73 -22.92 -2.01
N SER A 209 6.99 -23.41 -3.23
CA SER A 209 6.60 -22.77 -4.48
C SER A 209 5.06 -22.69 -4.63
N GLU A 210 4.34 -23.71 -4.13
CA GLU A 210 2.89 -23.84 -4.22
C GLU A 210 2.10 -23.03 -3.17
N ASN A 211 2.80 -22.28 -2.31
CA ASN A 211 2.16 -21.41 -1.32
C ASN A 211 1.65 -20.11 -1.97
N ASP A 212 0.34 -19.88 -1.84
CA ASP A 212 -0.31 -18.63 -2.23
C ASP A 212 -0.19 -17.62 -1.07
N TYR A 213 0.95 -16.94 -1.01
CA TYR A 213 1.22 -15.95 0.03
C TYR A 213 0.26 -14.75 0.00
N LYS A 214 -0.43 -14.49 -1.13
CA LYS A 214 -1.48 -13.46 -1.20
C LYS A 214 -2.69 -13.91 -0.38
N LEU A 215 -3.14 -15.14 -0.60
CA LEU A 215 -4.25 -15.70 0.16
C LEU A 215 -3.90 -15.88 1.64
N ILE A 216 -2.70 -16.36 1.96
CA ILE A 216 -2.21 -16.49 3.34
C ILE A 216 -2.23 -15.14 4.04
N ARG A 217 -1.68 -14.09 3.42
CA ARG A 217 -1.67 -12.72 3.98
C ARG A 217 -3.08 -12.14 4.18
N LYS A 218 -4.04 -12.47 3.32
CA LYS A 218 -5.45 -12.08 3.48
C LYS A 218 -6.17 -12.88 4.57
N SER A 219 -5.63 -14.02 4.98
CA SER A 219 -6.31 -14.97 5.87
C SER A 219 -5.72 -14.99 7.29
N CYS A 220 -4.42 -14.77 7.44
CA CYS A 220 -3.70 -14.87 8.71
C CYS A 220 -2.99 -13.56 9.08
N ASN A 221 -2.85 -13.26 10.37
CA ASN A 221 -2.05 -12.13 10.85
C ASN A 221 -0.55 -12.44 10.86
N LEU A 222 -0.18 -13.71 11.05
CA LEU A 222 1.19 -14.20 10.96
C LEU A 222 1.19 -15.65 10.50
N TRP A 223 2.31 -16.12 9.92
CA TRP A 223 2.40 -17.49 9.44
C TRP A 223 3.78 -18.13 9.53
N ARG A 224 3.81 -19.39 10.00
CA ARG A 224 5.03 -20.19 10.17
C ARG A 224 5.63 -20.57 8.82
N GLN A 225 6.92 -20.33 8.65
CA GLN A 225 7.63 -20.65 7.40
C GLN A 225 8.56 -21.85 7.43
N PHE A 226 8.98 -22.30 8.60
CA PHE A 226 9.94 -23.38 8.71
C PHE A 226 9.50 -24.39 9.75
N GLY A 227 10.23 -25.52 9.80
CA GLY A 227 10.03 -26.50 10.85
C GLY A 227 10.39 -25.92 12.22
N ASP A 228 9.88 -26.58 13.26
CA ASP A 228 10.07 -26.15 14.64
C ASP A 228 11.56 -25.94 14.96
N ILE A 229 11.82 -24.81 15.63
CA ILE A 229 13.14 -24.50 16.17
C ILE A 229 13.47 -25.46 17.31
N VAL A 230 14.72 -25.92 17.34
CA VAL A 230 15.24 -26.78 18.42
C VAL A 230 16.36 -26.08 19.18
N ASP A 231 16.67 -26.52 20.41
CA ASP A 231 17.67 -25.89 21.30
C ASP A 231 19.11 -26.02 20.80
N SER A 232 19.41 -25.40 19.66
CA SER A 232 20.72 -25.48 19.04
C SER A 232 20.96 -24.30 18.11
N TYR A 233 22.21 -23.84 18.10
CA TYR A 233 22.63 -22.81 17.16
C TYR A 233 22.52 -23.26 15.69
N GLN A 234 22.60 -24.57 15.41
CA GLN A 234 22.45 -25.10 14.06
C GLN A 234 21.03 -24.87 13.51
N SER A 235 20.01 -25.00 14.37
CA SER A 235 18.61 -24.71 14.00
C SER A 235 18.42 -23.22 13.69
N VAL A 236 18.96 -22.33 14.52
CA VAL A 236 18.98 -20.87 14.26
C VAL A 236 19.62 -20.57 12.90
N LYS A 237 20.75 -21.20 12.58
CA LYS A 237 21.41 -21.04 11.28
C LYS A 237 20.56 -21.51 10.11
N TRP A 238 19.88 -22.66 10.21
CA TRP A 238 19.00 -23.14 9.15
C TRP A 238 17.85 -22.17 8.86
N ILE A 239 17.27 -21.57 9.90
CA ILE A 239 16.25 -20.54 9.74
C ILE A 239 16.83 -19.31 9.05
N ILE A 240 18.02 -18.83 9.46
CA ILE A 240 18.72 -17.72 8.79
C ILE A 240 18.98 -18.00 7.33
N ASP A 241 19.44 -19.20 7.00
CA ASP A 241 19.71 -19.59 5.63
C ASP A 241 18.41 -19.68 4.81
N MET A 242 17.33 -20.25 5.35
CA MET A 242 16.04 -20.35 4.67
C MET A 242 15.43 -18.96 4.42
N MET A 243 15.33 -18.13 5.46
CA MET A 243 14.83 -16.75 5.35
C MET A 243 15.69 -15.92 4.39
N GLY A 244 17.01 -16.16 4.38
CA GLY A 244 17.96 -15.54 3.47
C GLY A 244 17.85 -15.99 2.02
N MET A 245 17.61 -17.28 1.75
CA MET A 245 17.43 -17.81 0.40
C MET A 245 16.13 -17.30 -0.24
N HIS A 246 15.10 -17.05 0.55
CA HIS A 246 13.78 -16.63 0.07
C HIS A 246 13.45 -15.16 0.36
N ASN A 247 14.43 -14.36 0.81
CA ASN A 247 14.24 -12.97 1.24
C ASN A 247 13.53 -12.11 0.19
N GLU A 248 13.92 -12.23 -1.09
CA GLU A 248 13.28 -11.50 -2.20
C GLU A 248 11.80 -11.85 -2.37
N ARG A 249 11.40 -13.10 -2.08
CA ARG A 249 9.99 -13.50 -2.12
C ARG A 249 9.25 -13.02 -0.88
N PHE A 250 9.85 -13.17 0.30
CA PHE A 250 9.18 -12.87 1.57
C PHE A 250 8.96 -11.37 1.77
N ILE A 251 9.92 -10.52 1.40
CA ILE A 251 9.76 -9.05 1.49
C ILE A 251 8.46 -8.56 0.83
N ARG A 252 7.97 -9.22 -0.23
CA ARG A 252 6.75 -8.83 -0.96
C ARG A 252 5.45 -9.03 -0.20
N TYR A 253 5.43 -9.92 0.80
CA TYR A 253 4.23 -10.31 1.54
C TYR A 253 4.35 -10.02 3.04
N HIS A 254 5.45 -9.41 3.48
CA HIS A 254 5.72 -9.07 4.88
C HIS A 254 5.31 -7.63 5.16
N GLY A 255 4.72 -7.38 6.33
CA GLY A 255 4.39 -6.04 6.78
C GLY A 255 3.12 -6.00 7.62
N PRO A 256 2.70 -4.83 8.13
CA PRO A 256 1.64 -4.75 9.13
C PRO A 256 0.37 -5.54 8.80
N GLY A 257 -0.15 -6.26 9.79
CA GLY A 257 -1.28 -7.18 9.63
C GLY A 257 -0.93 -8.53 8.97
N GLY A 258 0.33 -8.79 8.61
CA GLY A 258 0.76 -10.05 7.99
C GLY A 258 2.27 -10.29 8.11
N TRP A 259 2.68 -11.13 9.07
CA TRP A 259 4.08 -11.33 9.42
C TRP A 259 4.57 -12.75 9.10
N PHE A 260 5.73 -12.86 8.46
CA PHE A 260 6.44 -14.13 8.43
C PHE A 260 6.93 -14.48 9.82
N ASP A 261 6.59 -15.67 10.30
CA ASP A 261 7.01 -16.22 11.59
C ASP A 261 8.17 -17.22 11.38
N PRO A 262 9.42 -16.83 11.74
CA PRO A 262 10.59 -17.70 11.71
C PRO A 262 10.70 -18.62 12.94
N ASP A 263 9.64 -18.70 13.76
CA ASP A 263 9.52 -19.48 14.99
C ASP A 263 10.23 -18.87 16.22
N MET A 264 10.11 -19.52 17.38
CA MET A 264 10.39 -18.97 18.70
C MET A 264 11.85 -18.52 18.95
N LEU A 265 12.03 -17.54 19.85
CA LEU A 265 13.28 -17.18 20.48
C LEU A 265 13.65 -18.17 21.59
N ILE A 266 14.80 -18.83 21.46
CA ILE A 266 15.29 -19.85 22.42
C ILE A 266 16.38 -19.27 23.35
N ILE A 267 16.49 -17.94 23.38
CA ILE A 267 17.47 -17.19 24.17
C ILE A 267 17.23 -17.45 25.65
N GLY A 268 18.26 -17.87 26.38
CA GLY A 268 18.16 -18.23 27.79
C GLY A 268 18.14 -19.73 28.07
N ASN A 269 17.86 -20.56 27.05
CA ASN A 269 17.99 -22.02 27.15
C ASN A 269 19.46 -22.46 27.09
N ASN A 270 19.69 -23.77 26.99
CA ASN A 270 21.01 -24.38 27.10
C ASN A 270 21.76 -24.45 25.76
N GLY A 271 21.04 -24.38 24.63
CA GLY A 271 21.59 -24.61 23.30
C GLY A 271 22.32 -23.43 22.66
N LEU A 272 22.19 -22.21 23.22
CA LEU A 272 22.83 -21.00 22.71
C LEU A 272 23.83 -20.40 23.71
N SER A 273 25.01 -20.03 23.20
CA SER A 273 25.92 -19.14 23.92
C SER A 273 25.42 -17.69 23.88
N TYR A 274 25.98 -16.82 24.73
CA TYR A 274 25.63 -15.40 24.77
C TYR A 274 25.76 -14.70 23.41
N GLU A 275 26.84 -14.96 22.66
CA GLU A 275 27.02 -14.36 21.33
C GLU A 275 26.06 -14.97 20.28
N GLN A 276 25.69 -16.25 20.41
CA GLN A 276 24.71 -16.87 19.52
C GLN A 276 23.29 -16.37 19.79
N SER A 277 22.95 -16.09 21.06
CA SER A 277 21.69 -15.45 21.44
C SER A 277 21.54 -14.05 20.86
N LYS A 278 22.63 -13.25 20.82
CA LYS A 278 22.65 -11.98 20.10
C LYS A 278 22.34 -12.16 18.62
N THR A 279 22.88 -13.20 18.00
CA THR A 279 22.62 -13.49 16.59
C THR A 279 21.15 -13.78 16.34
N GLN A 280 20.51 -14.63 17.14
CA GLN A 280 19.07 -14.89 16.99
C GLN A 280 18.26 -13.60 17.14
N MET A 281 18.46 -12.84 18.22
CA MET A 281 17.71 -11.60 18.47
C MET A 281 17.87 -10.59 17.32
N ALA A 282 19.09 -10.39 16.83
CA ALA A 282 19.35 -9.42 15.78
C ALA A 282 18.67 -9.77 14.45
N PHE A 283 18.67 -11.05 14.06
CA PHE A 283 18.01 -11.48 12.82
C PHE A 283 16.49 -11.34 12.89
N TRP A 284 15.87 -11.76 13.99
CA TRP A 284 14.42 -11.62 14.19
C TRP A 284 14.01 -10.15 14.13
N CYS A 285 14.73 -9.26 14.82
CA CYS A 285 14.46 -7.82 14.78
C CYS A 285 14.65 -7.21 13.39
N MET A 286 15.70 -7.63 12.67
CA MET A 286 15.94 -7.17 11.30
C MET A 286 14.86 -7.64 10.34
N TRP A 287 14.17 -8.75 10.61
CA TRP A 287 13.07 -9.19 9.78
C TRP A 287 11.72 -8.58 10.15
N SER A 288 11.60 -7.85 11.26
CA SER A 288 10.29 -7.47 11.83
C SER A 288 9.46 -8.73 12.08
N ALA A 289 10.04 -9.71 12.78
CA ALA A 289 9.43 -11.01 13.01
C ALA A 289 8.68 -11.02 14.36
N PRO A 290 7.64 -11.86 14.53
CA PRO A 290 7.07 -12.07 15.85
C PRO A 290 8.14 -12.49 16.86
N LEU A 291 8.18 -11.84 18.02
CA LEU A 291 9.17 -12.10 19.08
C LEU A 291 8.53 -12.95 20.19
N PHE A 292 8.23 -14.21 19.89
CA PHE A 292 7.75 -15.16 20.89
C PHE A 292 8.91 -15.92 21.53
N MET A 293 9.11 -15.75 22.85
CA MET A 293 10.10 -16.48 23.62
C MET A 293 9.63 -17.90 23.96
N SER A 294 10.52 -18.87 23.98
CA SER A 294 10.25 -20.17 24.59
C SER A 294 11.42 -20.59 25.46
N ASN A 295 11.36 -20.17 26.72
CA ASN A 295 12.38 -20.37 27.74
C ASN A 295 11.73 -20.39 29.13
N ASP A 296 12.48 -20.76 30.16
CA ASP A 296 11.99 -20.69 31.54
C ASP A 296 12.40 -19.35 32.18
N LEU A 297 11.45 -18.41 32.24
CA LEU A 297 11.69 -17.06 32.77
C LEU A 297 11.99 -17.05 34.27
N ARG A 298 11.72 -18.13 35.02
CA ARG A 298 12.06 -18.23 36.45
C ARG A 298 13.56 -18.36 36.68
N SER A 299 14.29 -18.89 35.70
CA SER A 299 15.72 -19.23 35.82
C SER A 299 16.60 -18.58 34.75
N ILE A 300 16.07 -17.61 33.99
CA ILE A 300 16.82 -16.95 32.93
C ILE A 300 18.02 -16.16 33.49
N ARG A 301 19.19 -16.39 32.89
CA ARG A 301 20.43 -15.70 33.29
C ARG A 301 20.37 -14.21 32.98
N PRO A 302 20.92 -13.32 33.83
CA PRO A 302 20.86 -11.87 33.65
C PRO A 302 21.34 -11.39 32.27
N GLU A 303 22.41 -11.97 31.74
CA GLU A 303 22.95 -11.61 30.43
C GLU A 303 22.02 -11.97 29.26
N MET A 304 21.21 -13.03 29.40
CA MET A 304 20.24 -13.44 28.38
C MET A 304 18.98 -12.58 28.46
N LYS A 305 18.56 -12.24 29.69
CA LYS A 305 17.48 -11.28 29.95
C LYS A 305 17.81 -9.90 29.36
N GLU A 306 19.07 -9.45 29.44
CA GLU A 306 19.52 -8.19 28.83
C GLU A 306 19.32 -8.17 27.30
N ILE A 307 19.59 -9.29 26.62
CA ILE A 307 19.37 -9.39 25.16
C ILE A 307 17.88 -9.25 24.84
N LEU A 308 17.03 -9.99 25.56
CA LEU A 308 15.57 -9.97 25.34
C LEU A 308 14.94 -8.62 25.68
N LEU A 309 15.51 -7.86 26.62
CA LEU A 309 15.01 -6.53 27.00
C LEU A 309 15.70 -5.37 26.27
N ASN A 310 16.50 -5.65 25.23
CA ASN A 310 17.22 -4.62 24.49
C ASN A 310 16.24 -3.74 23.69
N LYS A 311 15.94 -2.56 24.25
CA LYS A 311 14.98 -1.61 23.68
C LYS A 311 15.34 -1.09 22.30
N GLU A 312 16.63 -0.96 21.98
CA GLU A 312 17.07 -0.45 20.68
C GLU A 312 16.84 -1.51 19.58
N LEU A 313 17.06 -2.79 19.90
CA LEU A 313 16.75 -3.90 18.98
C LEU A 313 15.24 -4.07 18.80
N ILE A 314 14.48 -4.04 19.89
CA ILE A 314 13.02 -4.10 19.85
C ILE A 314 12.46 -2.92 19.04
N ALA A 315 13.03 -1.72 19.16
CA ALA A 315 12.61 -0.58 18.36
C ALA A 315 12.86 -0.77 16.85
N ILE A 316 13.91 -1.52 16.47
CA ILE A 316 14.11 -1.93 15.07
C ILE A 316 12.99 -2.89 14.66
N ASP A 317 12.71 -3.92 15.45
CA ASP A 317 11.66 -4.90 15.16
C ASP A 317 10.28 -4.26 15.01
N GLN A 318 9.94 -3.39 15.96
CA GLN A 318 8.65 -2.72 16.11
C GLN A 318 8.54 -1.41 15.29
N ASP A 319 9.46 -1.18 14.35
CA ASP A 319 9.41 0.00 13.48
C ASP A 319 8.10 0.01 12.66
N PRO A 320 7.37 1.14 12.62
CA PRO A 320 6.04 1.21 11.98
C PRO A 320 6.06 1.07 10.46
N LEU A 321 7.22 1.15 9.78
CA LEU A 321 7.28 0.76 8.37
C LEU A 321 6.99 -0.74 8.21
N GLY A 322 7.32 -1.55 9.23
CA GLY A 322 7.09 -3.00 9.24
C GLY A 322 7.82 -3.75 8.12
N ILE A 323 8.82 -3.15 7.49
CA ILE A 323 9.55 -3.78 6.38
C ILE A 323 10.56 -4.80 6.90
N MET A 324 10.77 -5.88 6.14
CA MET A 324 11.82 -6.86 6.42
C MET A 324 13.17 -6.38 5.85
N ALA A 325 14.29 -6.66 6.52
CA ALA A 325 15.63 -6.36 6.01
C ALA A 325 15.92 -7.07 4.67
N ARG A 326 16.60 -6.35 3.77
CA ARG A 326 17.14 -6.89 2.51
C ARG A 326 18.54 -7.46 2.72
N LYS A 327 18.78 -8.66 2.19
CA LYS A 327 20.12 -9.25 2.12
C LYS A 327 20.93 -8.62 0.97
N ILE A 328 22.12 -8.09 1.26
CA ILE A 328 22.94 -7.33 0.29
C ILE A 328 24.02 -8.19 -0.38
N THR A 329 24.66 -9.10 0.37
CA THR A 329 25.81 -9.89 -0.14
C THR A 329 25.41 -11.33 -0.44
N ILE A 330 25.62 -11.77 -1.69
CA ILE A 330 25.32 -13.13 -2.18
C ILE A 330 26.60 -14.01 -2.27
N ASN A 331 27.79 -13.40 -2.37
CA ASN A 331 29.03 -14.11 -2.76
C ASN A 331 29.89 -14.66 -1.61
N SER A 332 29.38 -14.72 -0.38
CA SER A 332 30.06 -15.39 0.74
C SER A 332 29.06 -16.24 1.52
N GLN A 333 29.29 -17.55 1.59
CA GLN A 333 28.46 -18.45 2.42
C GLN A 333 28.64 -18.18 3.92
N THR A 334 29.78 -17.61 4.31
CA THR A 334 30.15 -17.40 5.71
C THR A 334 29.94 -15.99 6.22
N HIS A 335 29.65 -15.03 5.34
CA HIS A 335 29.41 -13.64 5.73
C HIS A 335 28.17 -13.08 5.05
N GLN A 336 27.28 -12.47 5.85
CA GLN A 336 26.05 -11.88 5.33
C GLN A 336 25.92 -10.45 5.82
N ILE A 337 25.40 -9.58 4.94
CA ILE A 337 25.06 -8.20 5.26
C ILE A 337 23.60 -7.99 4.96
N TRP A 338 22.90 -7.40 5.91
CA TRP A 338 21.47 -7.13 5.85
C TRP A 338 21.21 -5.68 6.19
N VAL A 339 20.32 -5.04 5.43
CA VAL A 339 20.00 -3.63 5.59
C VAL A 339 18.49 -3.49 5.73
N LYS A 340 18.06 -2.74 6.73
CA LYS A 340 16.67 -2.39 6.99
C LYS A 340 16.53 -0.88 7.05
N LYS A 341 15.62 -0.32 6.26
CA LYS A 341 15.22 1.08 6.37
C LYS A 341 14.23 1.23 7.54
N LEU A 342 14.35 2.31 8.29
CA LEU A 342 13.51 2.59 9.46
C LEU A 342 12.68 3.86 9.23
N SER A 343 11.56 3.96 9.93
CA SER A 343 10.73 5.16 9.97
C SER A 343 11.51 6.35 10.53
N THR A 344 11.19 7.55 10.05
CA THR A 344 11.68 8.81 10.64
C THR A 344 10.57 9.42 11.46
N SER A 345 10.89 9.99 12.62
CA SER A 345 9.95 10.79 13.42
C SER A 345 9.77 12.22 12.88
N ASN A 346 10.47 12.56 11.79
CA ASN A 346 10.43 13.87 11.16
C ASN A 346 10.54 13.70 9.63
N ASP A 347 9.47 14.02 8.91
CA ASP A 347 9.38 13.87 7.45
C ASP A 347 10.41 14.71 6.68
N HIS A 348 11.08 15.67 7.35
CA HIS A 348 12.15 16.47 6.77
C HIS A 348 13.55 15.86 6.97
N LEU A 349 13.69 14.79 7.75
CA LEU A 349 14.95 14.07 7.95
C LEU A 349 14.99 12.79 7.11
N PRO A 350 16.12 12.48 6.46
CA PRO A 350 16.29 11.19 5.80
C PRO A 350 16.10 10.04 6.80
N ASN A 351 15.48 8.95 6.31
CA ASN A 351 15.21 7.77 7.09
C ASN A 351 16.49 7.22 7.75
N PRO A 352 16.42 6.78 9.02
CA PRO A 352 17.46 5.97 9.61
C PRO A 352 17.54 4.60 8.94
N PHE A 353 18.69 3.93 9.11
CA PHE A 353 18.89 2.56 8.65
C PHE A 353 19.47 1.70 9.76
N ALA A 354 19.09 0.42 9.79
CA ALA A 354 19.78 -0.61 10.55
C ALA A 354 20.61 -1.48 9.59
N VAL A 355 21.84 -1.78 9.97
CA VAL A 355 22.74 -2.68 9.23
C VAL A 355 23.14 -3.81 10.16
N LEU A 356 22.90 -5.03 9.72
CA LEU A 356 23.35 -6.25 10.39
C LEU A 356 24.46 -6.89 9.59
N TYR A 357 25.57 -7.20 10.26
CA TYR A 357 26.64 -8.03 9.71
C TYR A 357 26.71 -9.34 10.49
N PHE A 358 26.70 -10.45 9.76
CA PHE A 358 26.76 -11.79 10.31
C PHE A 358 28.01 -12.51 9.83
N ASN A 359 28.80 -13.05 10.78
CA ASN A 359 29.95 -13.89 10.49
C ASN A 359 29.73 -15.32 11.03
N SER A 360 29.55 -16.29 10.13
CA SER A 360 29.37 -17.69 10.48
C SER A 360 30.64 -18.55 10.42
N GLU A 361 31.82 -17.95 10.19
CA GLU A 361 33.11 -18.65 10.25
C GLU A 361 33.36 -19.25 11.64
N GLN A 362 33.69 -20.54 11.70
CA GLN A 362 33.96 -21.23 12.97
C GLN A 362 35.41 -21.09 13.46
N LEU A 363 36.35 -20.77 12.57
CA LEU A 363 37.79 -20.70 12.88
C LEU A 363 38.35 -19.36 12.38
N GLY A 364 39.24 -18.75 13.17
CA GLY A 364 39.98 -17.53 12.78
C GLY A 364 39.89 -16.39 13.79
N SER A 365 40.69 -15.34 13.56
CA SER A 365 40.65 -14.09 14.32
C SER A 365 39.50 -13.18 13.88
N PRO A 366 39.03 -12.25 14.74
CA PRO A 366 38.07 -11.23 14.34
C PRO A 366 38.44 -10.56 13.02
N LYS A 367 37.47 -10.38 12.12
CA LYS A 367 37.69 -9.79 10.81
C LYS A 367 37.41 -8.30 10.86
N TYR A 368 38.28 -7.52 10.24
CA TYR A 368 38.05 -6.11 9.96
C TYR A 368 37.53 -5.99 8.53
N MET A 369 36.31 -5.51 8.39
CA MET A 369 35.71 -5.26 7.10
C MET A 369 35.58 -3.75 6.90
N SER A 370 35.80 -3.31 5.67
CA SER A 370 35.69 -1.90 5.30
C SER A 370 34.77 -1.82 4.10
N TYR A 371 33.58 -1.25 4.27
CA TYR A 371 32.61 -1.09 3.21
C TYR A 371 32.28 0.37 2.99
N ARG A 372 32.21 0.80 1.73
CA ARG A 372 31.70 2.13 1.41
C ARG A 372 30.22 2.18 1.75
N LEU A 373 29.82 3.15 2.55
CA LEU A 373 28.48 3.17 3.13
C LEU A 373 27.40 3.29 2.04
N SER A 374 27.63 4.11 1.00
CA SER A 374 26.77 4.23 -0.18
C SER A 374 26.70 2.98 -1.04
N SER A 375 27.64 2.03 -0.89
CA SER A 375 27.59 0.75 -1.59
C SER A 375 26.76 -0.29 -0.82
N LEU A 376 26.69 -0.17 0.51
CA LEU A 376 25.84 -1.01 1.35
C LEU A 376 24.39 -0.52 1.37
N ILE A 377 24.23 0.80 1.41
CA ILE A 377 22.93 1.48 1.49
C ILE A 377 22.91 2.55 0.38
N PRO A 378 22.59 2.17 -0.87
CA PRO A 378 22.46 3.12 -1.99
C PRO A 378 21.48 4.26 -1.70
N GLU A 379 20.53 4.03 -0.80
CA GLU A 379 19.47 4.93 -0.38
C GLU A 379 19.96 6.12 0.48
N LEU A 380 21.22 6.14 0.92
CA LEU A 380 21.73 7.22 1.76
C LEU A 380 21.84 8.52 0.98
N ASN A 381 21.30 9.58 1.57
CA ASN A 381 21.53 10.93 1.11
C ASN A 381 23.02 11.30 1.26
N GLN A 382 23.66 11.61 0.12
CA GLN A 382 25.10 11.90 0.02
C GLN A 382 25.51 13.24 0.65
N THR A 383 24.55 14.12 0.93
CA THR A 383 24.80 15.48 1.43
C THR A 383 24.81 15.58 2.96
N ILE A 384 24.34 14.56 3.67
CA ILE A 384 24.26 14.52 5.13
C ILE A 384 25.21 13.49 5.73
N SER A 385 25.43 13.62 7.04
CA SER A 385 26.21 12.65 7.81
C SER A 385 25.30 11.83 8.71
N TYR A 386 25.74 10.62 9.05
CA TYR A 386 25.00 9.66 9.84
C TYR A 386 25.82 9.26 11.05
N ASP A 387 25.23 9.37 12.23
CA ASP A 387 25.82 8.82 13.44
C ASP A 387 25.59 7.31 13.48
N VAL A 388 26.65 6.56 13.74
CA VAL A 388 26.65 5.10 13.80
C VAL A 388 26.66 4.66 15.25
N TYR A 389 25.65 3.88 15.64
CA TYR A 389 25.51 3.34 16.99
C TYR A 389 25.62 1.81 16.98
N ASP A 390 26.46 1.20 17.82
CA ASP A 390 26.44 -0.25 18.10
C ASP A 390 25.34 -0.56 19.12
N LEU A 391 24.37 -1.38 18.72
CA LEU A 391 23.17 -1.64 19.52
C LEU A 391 23.38 -2.73 20.60
N TYR A 392 24.56 -3.37 20.63
CA TYR A 392 24.96 -4.27 21.70
C TYR A 392 25.97 -3.64 22.66
N ALA A 393 26.45 -2.42 22.39
CA ALA A 393 27.27 -1.67 23.32
C ALA A 393 26.41 -1.02 24.41
N LYS A 394 26.98 -0.86 25.61
CA LYS A 394 26.30 -0.16 26.71
C LYS A 394 26.03 1.30 26.31
N SER A 395 24.97 1.90 26.83
CA SER A 395 24.46 3.22 26.40
C SER A 395 25.48 4.36 26.36
N ASN A 396 26.56 4.29 27.13
CA ASN A 396 27.61 5.31 27.17
C ASN A 396 28.75 5.07 26.15
N GLU A 397 28.75 3.92 25.46
CA GLU A 397 29.76 3.48 24.48
C GLU A 397 29.13 3.11 23.11
N SER A 398 27.82 3.34 22.94
CA SER A 398 27.10 2.93 21.74
C SER A 398 27.45 3.76 20.52
N TYR A 399 27.71 5.05 20.66
CA TYR A 399 28.18 5.90 19.57
C TYR A 399 29.60 5.51 19.14
N LEU A 400 29.78 5.19 17.85
CA LEU A 400 31.06 4.82 17.27
C LEU A 400 31.72 6.01 16.55
N GLU A 401 31.04 6.51 15.53
CA GLU A 401 31.54 7.57 14.65
C GLU A 401 30.39 8.20 13.85
N THR A 402 30.66 9.37 13.25
CA THR A 402 29.79 10.02 12.26
C THR A 402 30.39 9.81 10.87
N LEU A 403 29.61 9.23 9.95
CA LEU A 403 30.05 8.94 8.57
C LEU A 403 29.17 9.63 7.53
N LYS A 404 29.79 10.10 6.44
CA LYS A 404 29.10 10.45 5.20
C LYS A 404 28.92 9.22 4.31
N ALA A 405 27.97 9.29 3.38
CA ALA A 405 27.65 8.19 2.48
C ALA A 405 28.87 7.70 1.66
N ASP A 406 29.80 8.57 1.30
CA ASP A 406 30.98 8.22 0.52
C ASP A 406 32.14 7.62 1.35
N GLN A 407 32.03 7.65 2.67
CA GLN A 407 33.05 7.14 3.61
C GLN A 407 32.88 5.64 3.87
N ASN A 408 33.96 5.03 4.37
CA ASN A 408 33.99 3.60 4.66
C ASN A 408 33.64 3.34 6.12
N LEU A 409 32.61 2.52 6.33
CA LEU A 409 32.30 1.92 7.61
C LEU A 409 33.32 0.79 7.89
N ARG A 410 34.04 0.89 9.01
CA ARG A 410 35.01 -0.12 9.44
C ARG A 410 34.45 -0.93 10.58
N LEU A 411 34.25 -2.22 10.33
CA LEU A 411 33.58 -3.12 11.25
C LEU A 411 34.54 -4.20 11.74
N LYS A 412 34.62 -4.36 13.05
CA LYS A 412 35.28 -5.52 13.67
C LYS A 412 34.20 -6.49 14.12
N VAL A 413 34.12 -7.64 13.46
CA VAL A 413 33.14 -8.68 13.84
C VAL A 413 33.89 -9.94 14.29
N PRO A 414 33.63 -10.44 15.51
CA PRO A 414 34.18 -11.72 15.97
C PRO A 414 33.78 -12.89 15.06
N THR A 415 34.52 -13.99 15.15
CA THR A 415 34.15 -15.27 14.52
C THR A 415 33.09 -15.99 15.37
N ALA A 416 32.78 -17.25 15.06
CA ALA A 416 31.89 -18.14 15.80
C ALA A 416 30.41 -17.76 15.80
N GLY A 417 29.90 -17.28 14.67
CA GLY A 417 28.47 -17.02 14.53
C GLY A 417 28.01 -15.72 15.17
N SER A 418 28.93 -14.77 15.39
CA SER A 418 28.63 -13.49 16.03
C SER A 418 27.99 -12.51 15.06
N VAL A 419 27.22 -11.59 15.64
CA VAL A 419 26.55 -10.50 14.93
C VAL A 419 27.01 -9.16 15.46
N ARG A 420 26.96 -8.16 14.59
CA ARG A 420 26.90 -6.76 15.00
C ARG A 420 25.79 -6.07 14.23
N ILE A 421 25.12 -5.17 14.91
CA ILE A 421 24.02 -4.41 14.36
C ILE A 421 24.19 -2.94 14.72
N TRP A 422 24.06 -2.09 13.71
CA TRP A 422 24.24 -0.66 13.85
C TRP A 422 23.06 0.12 13.36
N GLN A 423 22.74 1.20 14.03
CA GLN A 423 21.76 2.17 13.58
C GLN A 423 22.45 3.44 13.08
N PHE A 424 22.03 3.91 11.91
CA PHE A 424 22.52 5.12 11.26
C PHE A 424 21.45 6.21 11.43
N LYS A 425 21.69 7.19 12.30
CA LYS A 425 20.76 8.31 12.53
C LYS A 425 21.22 9.54 11.74
N SER A 426 20.31 10.15 10.99
CA SER A 426 20.61 11.33 10.17
C SER A 426 20.90 12.56 11.05
N LEU A 427 21.99 13.27 10.75
CA LEU A 427 22.38 14.48 11.48
C LEU A 427 22.31 15.69 10.53
N ILE A 428 21.35 16.58 10.78
CA ILE A 428 21.41 17.94 10.25
C ILE A 428 22.23 18.75 11.25
N VAL A 429 23.38 19.26 10.81
CA VAL A 429 24.03 20.38 11.51
C VAL A 429 23.11 21.59 11.35
N MET A 430 22.12 21.71 12.23
CA MET A 430 21.42 22.96 12.42
C MET A 430 22.46 23.93 12.99
N MET A 431 22.83 24.95 12.22
CA MET A 431 23.31 26.19 12.83
C MET A 431 22.22 26.65 13.80
N MET A 432 22.45 26.40 15.10
CA MET A 432 21.53 26.81 16.15
C MET A 432 21.39 28.32 16.15
N MET A 433 20.16 28.81 15.95
CA MET A 433 19.68 29.95 16.71
C MET A 433 18.75 29.42 17.79
N THR A 434 19.16 29.63 19.03
CA THR A 434 18.52 29.20 20.28
C THR A 434 17.17 29.88 20.51
N THR A 435 16.17 29.14 21.01
CA THR A 435 15.48 29.43 22.30
C THR A 435 14.38 28.41 22.63
N THR A 436 14.37 28.01 23.91
CA THR A 436 13.51 27.08 24.64
C THR A 436 12.05 27.55 24.78
N THR A 437 11.07 26.64 24.95
CA THR A 437 10.08 26.57 26.08
C THR A 437 9.14 25.35 25.94
N LYS A 438 8.92 24.60 27.04
CA LYS A 438 7.96 23.47 27.23
C LYS A 438 6.56 24.00 27.59
N PHE A 439 5.45 23.33 27.23
CA PHE A 439 4.27 23.18 28.11
C PHE A 439 3.27 22.07 27.65
N LEU A 440 2.65 21.44 28.66
CA LEU A 440 1.65 20.36 28.68
C LEU A 440 0.26 20.78 28.16
N ILE A 441 -0.51 19.88 27.53
CA ILE A 441 -1.96 20.07 27.26
C ILE A 441 -2.76 18.77 27.54
N CYS A 442 -3.87 18.91 28.29
CA CYS A 442 -4.88 17.88 28.56
C CYS A 442 -5.93 17.81 27.44
N PHE A 443 -6.40 16.59 27.12
CA PHE A 443 -7.33 16.27 26.04
C PHE A 443 -8.80 16.22 26.50
N LEU A 444 -9.71 16.71 25.64
CA LEU A 444 -11.13 16.31 25.57
C LEU A 444 -11.55 16.28 24.09
N PHE A 445 -12.02 15.13 23.61
CA PHE A 445 -12.42 14.87 22.22
C PHE A 445 -13.95 14.92 22.04
N SER A 446 -14.41 15.40 20.88
CA SER A 446 -15.76 15.12 20.35
C SER A 446 -15.67 14.74 18.87
N PHE A 447 -16.27 13.60 18.50
CA PHE A 447 -16.23 12.99 17.17
C PHE A 447 -17.32 13.54 16.23
N THR A 448 -17.01 13.67 14.94
CA THR A 448 -17.99 13.72 13.84
C THR A 448 -17.63 12.70 12.75
N PHE A 449 -18.62 11.93 12.32
CA PHE A 449 -18.54 10.83 11.36
C PHE A 449 -18.37 11.32 9.91
N THR A 450 -17.41 10.74 9.17
CA THR A 450 -17.37 10.76 7.70
C THR A 450 -17.45 9.33 7.17
N THR A 451 -18.30 9.11 6.16
CA THR A 451 -18.45 7.84 5.45
C THR A 451 -17.20 7.56 4.60
N PHE A 452 -16.51 6.46 4.86
CA PHE A 452 -15.34 6.02 4.10
C PHE A 452 -15.75 5.12 2.93
N VAL A 453 -15.20 5.39 1.74
CA VAL A 453 -15.11 4.42 0.63
C VAL A 453 -13.64 4.00 0.54
N TYR A 454 -13.36 2.73 0.79
CA TYR A 454 -12.01 2.16 0.80
C TYR A 454 -11.47 1.98 -0.64
N GLY A 455 -10.17 2.18 -0.83
CA GLY A 455 -9.44 2.11 -2.10
C GLY A 455 -7.94 2.34 -1.85
N TRP A 456 -7.07 2.07 -2.82
CA TRP A 456 -5.61 2.26 -2.66
C TRP A 456 -5.31 3.69 -2.25
N ASN A 457 -4.60 3.85 -1.14
CA ASN A 457 -4.45 5.15 -0.49
C ASN A 457 -2.97 5.50 -0.30
N ASN A 458 -2.25 5.67 -1.41
CA ASN A 458 -0.88 6.22 -1.40
C ASN A 458 -0.84 7.74 -1.11
N GLY A 459 -1.97 8.36 -0.76
CA GLY A 459 -2.08 9.79 -0.50
C GLY A 459 -2.16 10.68 -1.74
N LEU A 460 -1.93 10.13 -2.94
CA LEU A 460 -1.93 10.86 -4.22
C LEU A 460 -3.30 10.84 -4.90
N SER A 461 -3.43 11.54 -6.03
CA SER A 461 -4.61 11.52 -6.91
C SER A 461 -5.93 11.81 -6.17
N ARG A 462 -5.93 12.72 -5.18
CA ARG A 462 -7.14 13.11 -4.43
C ARG A 462 -8.16 13.86 -5.28
N ARG A 463 -7.71 14.38 -6.42
CA ARG A 463 -8.52 14.90 -7.52
C ARG A 463 -8.03 14.22 -8.80
N PRO A 464 -8.85 14.17 -9.86
CA PRO A 464 -8.42 13.58 -11.13
C PRO A 464 -7.14 14.26 -11.63
N PRO A 465 -6.11 13.50 -12.06
CA PRO A 465 -4.88 14.10 -12.59
C PRO A 465 -5.15 14.96 -13.82
N MET A 466 -4.50 16.11 -13.90
CA MET A 466 -4.55 16.99 -15.07
C MET A 466 -3.16 17.15 -15.66
N GLY A 467 -3.01 16.97 -16.97
CA GLY A 467 -1.70 17.07 -17.60
C GLY A 467 -1.75 16.90 -19.11
N TRP A 468 -0.64 16.41 -19.65
CA TRP A 468 -0.43 16.14 -21.05
C TRP A 468 0.22 14.77 -21.23
N LEU A 469 -0.15 14.02 -22.27
CA LEU A 469 0.36 12.68 -22.59
C LEU A 469 0.61 12.56 -24.10
N SER A 470 1.76 12.00 -24.49
CA SER A 470 2.24 12.08 -25.88
C SER A 470 1.48 11.21 -26.91
N TRP A 471 0.85 10.11 -26.48
CA TRP A 471 0.40 9.02 -27.35
C TRP A 471 -0.52 9.41 -28.50
N MET A 472 -1.68 10.03 -28.24
CA MET A 472 -2.69 10.23 -29.29
C MET A 472 -2.17 11.10 -30.45
N ARG A 473 -1.46 12.20 -30.14
CA ARG A 473 -0.96 13.13 -31.17
C ARG A 473 0.36 12.72 -31.80
N PHE A 474 1.30 12.17 -31.03
CA PHE A 474 2.68 11.91 -31.47
C PHE A 474 2.98 10.42 -31.67
N ALA A 475 2.15 9.53 -31.10
CA ALA A 475 2.23 8.09 -31.23
C ALA A 475 3.66 7.55 -31.00
N CYS A 476 4.11 6.66 -31.87
CA CYS A 476 5.44 6.06 -31.84
C CYS A 476 6.34 6.62 -32.97
N GLU A 477 6.23 7.91 -33.30
CA GLU A 477 7.12 8.54 -34.29
C GLU A 477 8.54 8.63 -33.73
N ILE A 478 9.51 7.95 -34.34
CA ILE A 478 10.90 7.88 -33.87
C ILE A 478 11.92 8.37 -34.89
N ASP A 479 11.48 8.74 -36.09
CA ASP A 479 12.32 9.29 -37.15
C ASP A 479 12.54 10.79 -36.95
N CYS A 480 13.40 11.12 -35.99
CA CYS A 480 13.77 12.51 -35.69
C CYS A 480 14.53 13.21 -36.82
N LYS A 481 14.93 12.51 -37.88
CA LYS A 481 15.57 13.13 -39.03
C LYS A 481 14.53 13.76 -39.96
N HIS A 482 13.44 13.05 -40.22
CA HIS A 482 12.36 13.54 -41.09
C HIS A 482 11.29 14.32 -40.31
N TYR A 483 11.06 13.97 -39.04
CA TYR A 483 10.06 14.60 -38.18
C TYR A 483 10.68 15.16 -36.87
N PRO A 484 11.65 16.09 -36.96
CA PRO A 484 12.41 16.59 -35.80
C PRO A 484 11.59 17.35 -34.75
N ASN A 485 10.34 17.72 -35.07
CA ASN A 485 9.44 18.40 -34.13
C ASN A 485 8.37 17.46 -33.56
N ASP A 486 8.19 16.28 -34.13
CA ASP A 486 7.09 15.36 -33.77
C ASP A 486 7.59 14.00 -33.28
N CYS A 487 8.87 13.68 -33.50
CA CYS A 487 9.42 12.44 -32.98
C CYS A 487 9.47 12.44 -31.44
N ILE A 488 9.38 11.25 -30.86
CA ILE A 488 9.48 11.02 -29.41
C ILE A 488 10.93 11.22 -28.98
N ASP A 489 11.29 12.45 -28.63
CA ASP A 489 12.62 12.81 -28.17
C ASP A 489 12.59 13.77 -26.98
N GLU A 490 13.75 13.99 -26.36
CA GLU A 490 13.89 14.89 -25.22
C GLU A 490 13.45 16.32 -25.54
N LYS A 491 13.62 16.78 -26.79
CA LYS A 491 13.22 18.12 -27.22
C LYS A 491 11.70 18.26 -27.18
N LEU A 492 10.95 17.28 -27.70
CA LEU A 492 9.48 17.28 -27.67
C LEU A 492 8.97 17.49 -26.24
N TYR A 493 9.47 16.70 -25.28
CA TYR A 493 9.02 16.82 -23.89
C TYR A 493 9.43 18.13 -23.24
N LYS A 494 10.63 18.67 -23.53
CA LYS A 494 11.04 20.00 -23.05
C LYS A 494 10.15 21.10 -23.60
N ASP A 495 9.82 21.06 -24.89
CA ASP A 495 8.90 22.02 -25.51
C ASP A 495 7.53 21.98 -24.80
N MET A 496 6.96 20.79 -24.56
CA MET A 496 5.67 20.65 -23.87
C MET A 496 5.72 21.10 -22.41
N ILE A 497 6.80 20.77 -21.68
CA ILE A 497 7.05 21.26 -20.31
C ILE A 497 7.05 22.79 -20.29
N ASP A 498 7.75 23.43 -21.24
CA ASP A 498 7.82 24.89 -21.32
C ASP A 498 6.45 25.50 -21.63
N ARG A 499 5.69 24.92 -22.56
CA ARG A 499 4.31 25.38 -22.84
C ARG A 499 3.41 25.20 -21.62
N ILE A 500 3.44 24.07 -20.92
CA ILE A 500 2.63 23.86 -19.71
C ILE A 500 2.95 24.94 -18.64
N ALA A 501 4.24 25.24 -18.45
CA ALA A 501 4.69 26.20 -17.44
C ALA A 501 4.39 27.66 -17.80
N GLU A 502 4.45 28.03 -19.09
CA GLU A 502 4.43 29.42 -19.54
C GLU A 502 3.07 29.87 -20.08
N ASP A 503 2.26 28.96 -20.63
CA ASP A 503 1.10 29.32 -21.45
C ASP A 503 -0.25 29.33 -20.70
N GLY A 504 -0.25 29.19 -19.36
CA GLY A 504 -1.45 29.27 -18.52
C GLY A 504 -1.97 27.92 -18.02
N TYR A 505 -1.44 26.80 -18.53
CA TYR A 505 -1.91 25.45 -18.21
C TYR A 505 -1.62 25.05 -16.77
N LEU A 506 -0.41 25.34 -16.27
CA LEU A 506 -0.05 25.05 -14.89
C LEU A 506 -0.93 25.83 -13.89
N GLN A 507 -1.28 27.08 -14.21
CA GLN A 507 -2.18 27.91 -13.40
C GLN A 507 -3.62 27.42 -13.45
N ALA A 508 -4.03 26.78 -14.54
CA ALA A 508 -5.34 26.13 -14.67
C ALA A 508 -5.39 24.77 -13.95
N GLY A 509 -4.24 24.14 -13.67
CA GLY A 509 -4.14 22.89 -12.91
C GLY A 509 -3.45 21.75 -13.65
N TYR A 510 -3.10 21.90 -14.93
CA TYR A 510 -2.37 20.89 -15.70
C TYR A 510 -0.91 20.82 -15.21
N GLN A 511 -0.58 19.76 -14.48
CA GLN A 511 0.69 19.63 -13.76
C GLN A 511 1.62 18.58 -14.37
N TYR A 512 1.09 17.60 -15.10
CA TYR A 512 1.86 16.46 -15.58
C TYR A 512 2.23 16.60 -17.06
N VAL A 513 3.43 16.15 -17.42
CA VAL A 513 3.83 15.81 -18.79
C VAL A 513 4.26 14.35 -18.78
N ASN A 514 3.49 13.49 -19.45
CA ASN A 514 3.64 12.05 -19.40
C ASN A 514 4.25 11.53 -20.70
N ILE A 515 5.37 10.85 -20.56
CA ILE A 515 5.99 10.06 -21.62
C ILE A 515 5.16 8.78 -21.78
N ASP A 516 4.69 8.53 -22.99
CA ASP A 516 4.07 7.26 -23.37
C ASP A 516 5.08 6.29 -24.01
N ASP A 517 4.63 5.27 -24.71
CA ASP A 517 5.48 4.22 -25.30
C ASP A 517 6.58 4.77 -26.24
N CYS A 518 7.52 3.90 -26.60
CA CYS A 518 8.60 4.16 -27.56
C CYS A 518 9.68 5.12 -27.07
N TRP A 519 9.86 5.32 -25.76
CA TRP A 519 10.91 6.19 -25.20
C TRP A 519 12.24 5.46 -24.95
N ASN A 520 12.18 4.17 -24.60
CA ASN A 520 13.32 3.36 -24.20
C ASN A 520 14.10 2.79 -25.39
N ALA A 521 15.29 2.27 -25.12
CA ALA A 521 16.05 1.48 -26.07
C ALA A 521 15.39 0.10 -26.26
N HIS A 522 15.65 -0.58 -27.38
CA HIS A 522 15.15 -1.95 -27.63
C HIS A 522 15.84 -3.04 -26.77
N TYR A 523 16.61 -2.64 -25.76
CA TYR A 523 17.31 -3.52 -24.85
C TYR A 523 17.42 -2.88 -23.46
N ARG A 524 17.50 -3.73 -22.44
CA ARG A 524 17.81 -3.35 -21.05
C ARG A 524 19.32 -3.35 -20.83
N ASP A 525 19.79 -2.67 -19.80
CA ASP A 525 21.20 -2.72 -19.41
C ASP A 525 21.60 -4.16 -19.06
N PRO A 526 22.63 -4.74 -19.70
CA PRO A 526 22.93 -6.17 -19.53
C PRO A 526 23.52 -6.52 -18.16
N LYS A 527 23.93 -5.52 -17.36
CA LYS A 527 24.52 -5.74 -16.03
C LYS A 527 23.52 -5.49 -14.91
N THR A 528 22.76 -4.40 -15.02
CA THR A 528 21.81 -3.95 -13.99
C THR A 528 20.38 -4.39 -14.28
N LEU A 529 20.10 -4.85 -15.51
CA LEU A 529 18.76 -5.20 -16.00
C LEU A 529 17.76 -4.03 -16.05
N ARG A 530 18.23 -2.80 -15.78
CA ARG A 530 17.41 -1.59 -15.77
C ARG A 530 17.05 -1.15 -17.19
N LEU A 531 15.91 -0.47 -17.30
CA LEU A 531 15.50 0.23 -18.51
C LEU A 531 16.51 1.33 -18.86
N ILE A 532 16.77 1.50 -20.16
CA ILE A 532 17.63 2.55 -20.68
C ILE A 532 16.81 3.39 -21.66
N ALA A 533 16.86 4.71 -21.53
CA ALA A 533 16.32 5.62 -22.54
C ALA A 533 17.07 5.48 -23.87
N ASN A 534 16.40 5.69 -25.00
CA ASN A 534 17.10 5.72 -26.29
C ASN A 534 18.12 6.88 -26.30
N GLN A 535 19.42 6.58 -26.32
CA GLN A 535 20.47 7.59 -26.13
C GLN A 535 20.56 8.64 -27.25
N THR A 536 20.07 8.33 -28.45
CA THR A 536 20.03 9.31 -29.54
C THR A 536 18.90 10.31 -29.36
N ARG A 537 17.73 9.85 -28.89
CA ARG A 537 16.53 10.67 -28.70
C ARG A 537 16.48 11.34 -27.32
N PHE A 538 17.06 10.71 -26.31
CA PHE A 538 17.16 11.19 -24.93
C PHE A 538 18.62 11.26 -24.46
N PRO A 539 19.45 12.12 -25.07
CA PRO A 539 20.89 12.15 -24.83
C PRO A 539 21.26 12.52 -23.39
N SER A 540 20.41 13.23 -22.64
CA SER A 540 20.66 13.56 -21.23
C SER A 540 20.06 12.56 -20.24
N GLY A 541 19.23 11.63 -20.72
CA GLY A 541 18.53 10.61 -19.92
C GLY A 541 17.28 11.13 -19.18
N ILE A 542 16.40 10.21 -18.79
CA ILE A 542 15.10 10.55 -18.19
C ILE A 542 15.22 11.27 -16.85
N LYS A 543 16.18 10.89 -16.00
CA LYS A 543 16.44 11.59 -14.73
C LYS A 543 16.71 13.09 -14.92
N THR A 544 17.44 13.45 -15.97
CA THR A 544 17.73 14.85 -16.29
C THR A 544 16.49 15.57 -16.81
N LEU A 545 15.67 14.89 -17.60
CA LEU A 545 14.38 15.41 -18.07
C LEU A 545 13.39 15.63 -16.91
N ALA A 546 13.31 14.70 -15.95
CA ALA A 546 12.50 14.86 -14.74
C ALA A 546 12.95 16.09 -13.93
N LYS A 547 14.26 16.23 -13.72
CA LYS A 547 14.83 17.44 -13.09
C LYS A 547 14.49 18.73 -13.85
N TYR A 548 14.46 18.69 -15.18
CA TYR A 548 14.04 19.83 -16.00
C TYR A 548 12.56 20.17 -15.76
N ALA A 549 11.67 19.18 -15.81
CA ALA A 549 10.25 19.34 -15.51
C ALA A 549 10.05 19.97 -14.12
N HIS A 550 10.68 19.40 -13.10
CA HIS A 550 10.57 19.89 -11.72
C HIS A 550 11.10 21.32 -11.55
N SER A 551 12.15 21.70 -12.29
CA SER A 551 12.65 23.09 -12.28
C SER A 551 11.63 24.10 -12.82
N LYS A 552 10.69 23.64 -13.65
CA LYS A 552 9.56 24.40 -14.17
C LYS A 552 8.26 24.20 -13.38
N LYS A 553 8.33 23.48 -12.24
CA LYS A 553 7.18 23.08 -11.41
C LYS A 553 6.17 22.18 -12.14
N VAL A 554 6.64 21.46 -13.14
CA VAL A 554 5.89 20.45 -13.89
C VAL A 554 6.33 19.08 -13.39
N LEU A 555 5.40 18.14 -13.28
CA LEU A 555 5.63 16.75 -12.89
C LEU A 555 5.84 15.89 -14.14
N LEU A 556 6.73 14.90 -14.08
CA LEU A 556 7.03 14.02 -15.21
C LEU A 556 6.46 12.63 -15.00
N GLY A 557 5.62 12.18 -15.93
CA GLY A 557 5.17 10.79 -15.99
C GLY A 557 5.97 9.95 -16.98
N ILE A 558 5.94 8.63 -16.78
CA ILE A 558 6.53 7.64 -17.68
C ILE A 558 5.57 6.51 -17.98
N TYR A 559 5.93 5.69 -18.97
CA TYR A 559 5.19 4.54 -19.44
C TYR A 559 6.03 3.27 -19.33
N GLU A 560 5.36 2.17 -18.99
CA GLU A 560 5.87 0.81 -19.08
C GLU A 560 4.72 -0.18 -19.37
N ASP A 561 5.03 -1.46 -19.60
CA ASP A 561 4.03 -2.51 -19.85
C ASP A 561 4.29 -3.74 -18.95
N VAL A 562 3.26 -4.37 -18.36
CA VAL A 562 3.43 -5.61 -17.56
C VAL A 562 3.92 -6.80 -18.37
N GLY A 563 3.75 -6.78 -19.68
CA GLY A 563 4.03 -7.90 -20.57
C GLY A 563 5.49 -8.06 -20.96
N THR A 564 5.69 -8.92 -21.96
CA THR A 564 7.03 -9.19 -22.50
C THR A 564 7.59 -8.06 -23.35
N LEU A 565 6.70 -7.32 -23.98
CA LEU A 565 7.01 -6.14 -24.76
C LEU A 565 5.95 -5.08 -24.46
N THR A 566 6.30 -3.82 -24.66
CA THR A 566 5.32 -2.75 -24.78
C THR A 566 4.50 -2.91 -26.06
N CYS A 567 3.37 -2.22 -26.18
CA CYS A 567 2.54 -2.26 -27.38
C CYS A 567 3.31 -1.86 -28.66
N GLY A 568 4.29 -0.96 -28.54
CA GLY A 568 5.22 -0.51 -29.58
C GLY A 568 6.41 -1.45 -29.82
N GLY A 569 6.49 -2.58 -29.14
CA GLY A 569 7.53 -3.60 -29.33
C GLY A 569 8.85 -3.31 -28.61
N TYR A 570 8.85 -2.49 -27.56
CA TYR A 570 10.01 -2.22 -26.71
C TYR A 570 10.04 -3.19 -25.52
N PRO A 571 11.16 -3.34 -24.79
CA PRO A 571 11.23 -4.23 -23.62
C PRO A 571 10.18 -3.86 -22.57
N GLY A 572 9.26 -4.78 -22.27
CA GLY A 572 8.30 -4.63 -21.17
C GLY A 572 8.91 -4.98 -19.81
N THR A 573 8.12 -4.95 -18.74
CA THR A 573 8.54 -5.36 -17.39
C THR A 573 8.86 -6.85 -17.31
N TYR A 574 8.10 -7.72 -17.97
CA TYR A 574 8.38 -9.16 -18.00
C TYR A 574 9.26 -9.55 -19.21
N TYR A 575 10.48 -9.04 -19.27
CA TYR A 575 11.37 -9.21 -20.42
C TYR A 575 12.33 -10.41 -20.30
N ASN A 576 12.58 -11.14 -21.39
CA ASN A 576 13.54 -12.27 -21.44
C ASN A 576 13.34 -13.33 -20.33
N ASN A 577 12.09 -13.65 -20.00
CA ASN A 577 11.70 -14.58 -18.91
C ASN A 577 12.16 -14.14 -17.51
N ILE A 578 12.40 -12.85 -17.32
CA ILE A 578 12.74 -12.25 -16.03
C ILE A 578 11.67 -11.19 -15.71
N ASP A 579 11.19 -11.21 -14.48
CA ASP A 579 10.30 -10.18 -13.94
C ASP A 579 11.13 -9.02 -13.38
N HIS A 580 10.95 -7.83 -13.96
CA HIS A 580 11.68 -6.62 -13.57
C HIS A 580 10.83 -5.67 -12.72
N THR A 581 9.66 -6.07 -12.21
CA THR A 581 8.69 -5.18 -11.56
C THR A 581 9.31 -4.27 -10.49
N TYR A 582 10.12 -4.84 -9.58
CA TYR A 582 10.78 -4.07 -8.51
C TYR A 582 11.95 -3.23 -9.03
N ILE A 583 12.67 -3.72 -10.04
CA ILE A 583 13.80 -3.01 -10.67
C ILE A 583 13.28 -1.77 -11.41
N ASP A 584 12.18 -1.91 -12.14
CA ASP A 584 11.55 -0.83 -12.90
C ASP A 584 10.97 0.21 -11.94
N ALA A 585 10.23 -0.20 -10.90
CA ALA A 585 9.73 0.70 -9.87
C ALA A 585 10.87 1.49 -9.18
N GLU A 586 11.96 0.82 -8.79
CA GLU A 586 13.14 1.47 -8.21
C GLU A 586 13.78 2.44 -9.20
N THR A 587 13.92 2.05 -10.47
CA THR A 587 14.47 2.89 -11.54
C THR A 587 13.66 4.17 -11.72
N PHE A 588 12.33 4.07 -11.74
CA PHE A 588 11.44 5.23 -11.87
C PHE A 588 11.52 6.14 -10.64
N SER A 589 11.59 5.57 -9.44
CA SER A 589 11.79 6.35 -8.22
C SER A 589 13.17 7.04 -8.20
N GLU A 590 14.23 6.38 -8.65
CA GLU A 590 15.58 6.97 -8.73
C GLU A 590 15.66 8.13 -9.75
N TRP A 591 14.82 8.09 -10.77
CA TRP A 591 14.66 9.17 -11.76
C TRP A 591 13.70 10.26 -11.31
N SER A 592 13.04 10.10 -10.16
CA SER A 592 12.02 11.01 -9.63
C SER A 592 10.84 11.18 -10.60
N ILE A 593 10.37 10.07 -11.17
CA ILE A 593 9.13 10.04 -11.96
C ILE A 593 7.93 10.21 -11.03
N ASP A 594 6.94 11.01 -11.42
CA ASP A 594 5.78 11.36 -10.60
C ASP A 594 4.51 10.55 -10.92
N SER A 595 4.44 9.97 -12.12
CA SER A 595 3.35 9.06 -12.50
C SER A 595 3.81 7.97 -13.44
N LEU A 596 3.28 6.76 -13.29
CA LEU A 596 3.50 5.63 -14.18
C LEU A 596 2.18 5.24 -14.84
N LYS A 597 2.15 5.21 -16.17
CA LYS A 597 1.15 4.44 -16.92
C LYS A 597 1.72 3.04 -17.16
N LEU A 598 0.99 2.02 -16.72
CA LEU A 598 1.36 0.62 -16.91
C LEU A 598 0.36 -0.10 -17.81
N ASP A 599 0.83 -0.43 -18.99
CA ASP A 599 0.06 -1.08 -20.03
C ASP A 599 0.06 -2.61 -19.89
N GLY A 600 -0.64 -3.31 -20.79
CA GLY A 600 -0.86 -4.76 -20.69
C GLY A 600 -0.72 -5.52 -22.01
N CYS A 601 -0.02 -4.99 -23.01
CA CYS A 601 0.26 -5.70 -24.24
C CYS A 601 1.20 -6.90 -23.98
N TYR A 602 1.13 -7.93 -24.82
CA TYR A 602 2.03 -9.10 -24.74
C TYR A 602 2.11 -9.76 -23.34
N ALA A 603 1.04 -9.68 -22.57
CA ALA A 603 0.90 -10.21 -21.21
C ALA A 603 -0.22 -11.27 -21.14
N ASP A 604 -0.14 -12.16 -20.14
CA ASP A 604 -1.21 -13.11 -19.85
C ASP A 604 -2.31 -12.42 -19.02
N THR A 605 -3.42 -12.08 -19.66
CA THR A 605 -4.54 -11.37 -19.02
C THR A 605 -5.15 -12.12 -17.84
N ASN A 606 -5.02 -13.46 -17.79
CA ASN A 606 -5.48 -14.26 -16.64
C ASN A 606 -4.66 -14.00 -15.36
N LYS A 607 -3.51 -13.34 -15.49
CA LYS A 607 -2.63 -12.99 -14.37
C LYS A 607 -2.72 -11.52 -13.97
N PHE A 608 -3.63 -10.72 -14.55
CA PHE A 608 -3.68 -9.29 -14.26
C PHE A 608 -4.04 -8.98 -12.80
N ASN A 609 -4.87 -9.82 -12.18
CA ASN A 609 -5.12 -9.81 -10.73
C ASN A 609 -3.91 -10.17 -9.87
N LEU A 610 -2.78 -10.55 -10.50
CA LEU A 610 -1.52 -10.77 -9.84
C LEU A 610 -0.49 -9.69 -10.20
N THR A 611 -0.33 -9.35 -11.49
CA THR A 611 0.74 -8.49 -12.00
C THR A 611 0.53 -7.02 -11.64
N TYR A 612 -0.68 -6.47 -11.84
CA TYR A 612 -0.96 -5.08 -11.49
C TYR A 612 -0.88 -4.82 -9.96
N PRO A 613 -1.44 -5.70 -9.10
CA PRO A 613 -1.20 -5.61 -7.66
C PRO A 613 0.27 -5.78 -7.25
N GLU A 614 1.07 -6.58 -7.97
CA GLU A 614 2.50 -6.71 -7.68
C GLU A 614 3.27 -5.40 -7.93
N TYR A 615 2.93 -4.69 -9.00
CA TYR A 615 3.48 -3.36 -9.26
C TYR A 615 3.07 -2.34 -8.19
N THR A 616 1.85 -2.46 -7.66
CA THR A 616 1.37 -1.64 -6.53
C THR A 616 2.26 -1.82 -5.30
N LEU A 617 2.63 -3.06 -4.99
CA LEU A 617 3.55 -3.39 -3.90
C LEU A 617 4.96 -2.83 -4.18
N ALA A 618 5.46 -2.95 -5.41
CA ALA A 618 6.75 -2.39 -5.79
C ALA A 618 6.77 -0.86 -5.63
N LEU A 619 5.74 -0.15 -6.11
CA LEU A 619 5.62 1.31 -5.98
C LEU A 619 5.39 1.78 -4.54
N THR A 620 4.85 0.93 -3.66
CA THR A 620 4.71 1.26 -2.23
C THR A 620 6.05 1.22 -1.50
N ASN A 621 7.03 0.46 -2.01
CA ASN A 621 8.34 0.26 -1.39
C ASN A 621 9.41 1.26 -1.84
N VAL A 622 9.12 2.11 -2.82
CA VAL A 622 10.08 3.09 -3.33
C VAL A 622 10.01 4.42 -2.59
N GLN A 623 11.06 5.26 -2.72
CA GLN A 623 11.17 6.51 -1.96
C GLN A 623 10.31 7.63 -2.50
N HIS A 624 10.21 7.74 -3.83
CA HIS A 624 9.47 8.80 -4.51
C HIS A 624 8.06 8.28 -4.82
N PRO A 625 7.00 8.85 -4.22
CA PRO A 625 5.64 8.42 -4.49
C PRO A 625 5.25 8.64 -5.95
N ILE A 626 4.64 7.63 -6.57
CA ILE A 626 4.27 7.62 -8.00
C ILE A 626 2.76 7.41 -8.13
N ILE A 627 2.08 8.26 -8.91
CA ILE A 627 0.70 8.00 -9.33
C ILE A 627 0.69 6.78 -10.24
N TYR A 628 -0.16 5.79 -9.95
CA TYR A 628 -0.23 4.57 -10.74
C TYR A 628 -1.48 4.54 -11.63
N SER A 629 -1.28 4.67 -12.94
CA SER A 629 -2.31 4.53 -13.97
C SER A 629 -2.26 3.13 -14.58
N CYS A 630 -3.34 2.38 -14.41
CA CYS A 630 -3.42 0.97 -14.82
C CYS A 630 -4.24 0.81 -16.10
N SER A 631 -3.69 0.19 -17.15
CA SER A 631 -4.51 -0.22 -18.29
C SER A 631 -5.30 -1.51 -18.05
N TRP A 632 -5.19 -2.12 -16.86
CA TRP A 632 -5.77 -3.42 -16.49
C TRP A 632 -7.19 -3.66 -17.05
N PRO A 633 -8.22 -2.86 -16.73
CA PRO A 633 -9.57 -3.16 -17.18
C PRO A 633 -9.74 -3.10 -18.71
N ALA A 634 -8.98 -2.30 -19.45
CA ALA A 634 -9.11 -2.18 -20.92
C ALA A 634 -8.83 -3.50 -21.66
N TYR A 635 -8.04 -4.40 -21.08
CA TYR A 635 -7.70 -5.70 -21.67
C TYR A 635 -8.67 -6.83 -21.27
N LEU A 636 -9.61 -6.55 -20.36
CA LEU A 636 -10.56 -7.54 -19.87
C LEU A 636 -11.93 -7.42 -20.56
N LYS A 637 -12.68 -8.52 -20.55
CA LYS A 637 -14.08 -8.56 -21.01
C LYS A 637 -14.99 -8.84 -19.82
N ASN A 638 -16.13 -8.13 -19.75
CA ASN A 638 -17.17 -8.31 -18.72
C ASN A 638 -16.61 -8.28 -17.28
N ILE A 639 -16.25 -7.08 -16.84
CA ILE A 639 -15.57 -6.86 -15.55
C ILE A 639 -16.59 -6.90 -14.41
N SER A 640 -16.34 -7.77 -13.43
CA SER A 640 -17.21 -7.91 -12.26
C SER A 640 -16.99 -6.80 -11.24
N ASP A 641 -17.91 -6.70 -10.30
CA ASP A 641 -17.86 -5.76 -9.18
C ASP A 641 -16.66 -6.04 -8.25
N GLU A 642 -16.31 -7.32 -8.07
CA GLU A 642 -15.13 -7.73 -7.32
C GLU A 642 -13.85 -7.27 -8.02
N THR A 643 -13.75 -7.45 -9.33
CA THR A 643 -12.57 -6.99 -10.09
C THR A 643 -12.41 -5.47 -10.04
N TYR A 644 -13.50 -4.70 -10.13
CA TYR A 644 -13.40 -3.24 -9.96
C TYR A 644 -13.00 -2.82 -8.54
N SER A 645 -13.42 -3.57 -7.52
CA SER A 645 -12.93 -3.36 -6.16
C SER A 645 -11.42 -3.59 -6.09
N GLU A 646 -10.92 -4.68 -6.67
CA GLU A 646 -9.48 -4.96 -6.70
C GLU A 646 -8.68 -3.90 -7.47
N ILE A 647 -9.17 -3.45 -8.63
CA ILE A 647 -8.53 -2.38 -9.40
C ILE A 647 -8.48 -1.09 -8.57
N ARG A 648 -9.58 -0.72 -7.90
CA ARG A 648 -9.63 0.45 -7.01
C ARG A 648 -8.65 0.32 -5.84
N ASP A 649 -8.45 -0.88 -5.32
CA ASP A 649 -7.53 -1.16 -4.21
C ASP A 649 -6.06 -1.18 -4.63
N ASN A 650 -5.75 -1.11 -5.93
CA ASN A 650 -4.39 -1.17 -6.45
C ASN A 650 -4.00 -0.02 -7.38
N CYS A 651 -4.94 0.76 -7.92
CA CYS A 651 -4.65 1.75 -8.97
C CYS A 651 -5.19 3.14 -8.60
N ASN A 652 -4.44 4.20 -8.95
CA ASN A 652 -4.93 5.58 -8.76
C ASN A 652 -5.90 6.01 -9.85
N LEU A 653 -5.73 5.48 -11.05
CA LEU A 653 -6.63 5.63 -12.17
C LEU A 653 -6.50 4.40 -13.07
N TRP A 654 -7.53 4.10 -13.85
CA TRP A 654 -7.50 2.94 -14.73
C TRP A 654 -8.24 3.16 -16.04
N ARG A 655 -7.62 2.75 -17.16
CA ARG A 655 -8.23 2.83 -18.51
C ARG A 655 -9.26 1.73 -18.66
N ASN A 656 -10.51 2.10 -18.97
CA ASN A 656 -11.64 1.15 -19.01
C ASN A 656 -12.07 0.70 -20.40
N TYR A 657 -11.66 1.41 -21.44
CA TYR A 657 -12.17 1.20 -22.79
C TYR A 657 -11.08 1.39 -23.83
N ASN A 658 -11.45 1.16 -25.10
CA ASN A 658 -10.59 1.32 -26.26
C ASN A 658 -9.88 2.67 -26.28
N ASP A 659 -8.69 2.69 -26.88
CA ASP A 659 -7.94 3.91 -27.14
C ASP A 659 -8.78 4.91 -27.91
N ILE A 660 -8.68 6.16 -27.47
CA ILE A 660 -9.24 7.29 -28.19
C ILE A 660 -8.41 7.55 -29.44
N VAL A 661 -9.09 7.88 -30.53
CA VAL A 661 -8.47 8.28 -31.80
C VAL A 661 -9.02 9.64 -32.20
N ASP A 662 -8.28 10.41 -33.02
CA ASP A 662 -8.64 11.78 -33.42
C ASP A 662 -9.90 11.85 -34.30
N SER A 663 -11.07 11.60 -33.71
CA SER A 663 -12.38 11.63 -34.38
C SER A 663 -13.52 11.80 -33.37
N TYR A 664 -14.55 12.52 -33.77
CA TYR A 664 -15.78 12.63 -32.99
C TYR A 664 -16.45 11.27 -32.75
N GLN A 665 -16.36 10.34 -33.70
CA GLN A 665 -16.95 9.00 -33.54
C GLN A 665 -16.34 8.26 -32.33
N SER A 666 -15.03 8.36 -32.12
CA SER A 666 -14.35 7.76 -30.97
C SER A 666 -14.84 8.37 -29.65
N VAL A 667 -14.87 9.71 -29.57
CA VAL A 667 -15.43 10.44 -28.42
C VAL A 667 -16.87 10.01 -28.13
N PHE A 668 -17.71 9.91 -29.16
CA PHE A 668 -19.11 9.49 -29.01
C PHE A 668 -19.24 8.03 -28.51
N GLN A 669 -18.39 7.11 -28.98
CA GLN A 669 -18.41 5.73 -28.48
C GLN A 669 -17.97 5.63 -27.02
N ILE A 670 -16.99 6.42 -26.60
CA ILE A 670 -16.58 6.51 -25.19
C ILE A 670 -17.75 7.06 -24.35
N ILE A 671 -18.41 8.14 -24.81
CA ILE A 671 -19.58 8.70 -24.13
C ILE A 671 -20.68 7.66 -23.97
N LYS A 672 -20.97 6.90 -25.04
CA LYS A 672 -21.95 5.83 -24.99
C LYS A 672 -21.54 4.73 -24.00
N TYR A 673 -20.28 4.30 -24.01
CA TYR A 673 -19.78 3.25 -23.11
C TYR A 673 -19.86 3.67 -21.63
N TYR A 674 -19.41 4.88 -21.31
CA TYR A 674 -19.51 5.43 -19.96
C TYR A 674 -20.96 5.62 -19.52
N GLY A 675 -21.83 6.03 -20.44
CA GLY A 675 -23.28 6.07 -20.23
C GLY A 675 -23.91 4.72 -19.92
N GLN A 676 -23.53 3.67 -20.65
CA GLN A 676 -24.02 2.30 -20.45
C GLN A 676 -23.63 1.73 -19.09
N ASN A 677 -22.42 2.07 -18.62
CA ASN A 677 -21.84 1.51 -17.39
C ASN A 677 -21.90 2.47 -16.19
N ASN A 678 -22.51 3.66 -16.33
CA ASN A 678 -22.50 4.73 -15.34
C ASN A 678 -22.90 4.26 -13.92
N LYS A 679 -23.95 3.43 -13.82
CA LYS A 679 -24.40 2.88 -12.52
C LYS A 679 -23.36 2.00 -11.83
N GLN A 680 -22.59 1.23 -12.59
CA GLN A 680 -21.50 0.43 -12.04
C GLN A 680 -20.32 1.32 -11.67
N PHE A 681 -19.92 2.23 -12.57
CA PHE A 681 -18.71 3.06 -12.42
C PHE A 681 -18.81 3.99 -11.21
N ILE A 682 -19.97 4.60 -10.96
CA ILE A 682 -20.20 5.48 -9.79
C ILE A 682 -19.82 4.80 -8.46
N ARG A 683 -19.94 3.47 -8.34
CA ARG A 683 -19.63 2.75 -7.09
C ARG A 683 -18.15 2.66 -6.77
N TYR A 684 -17.28 2.76 -7.77
CA TYR A 684 -15.83 2.58 -7.62
C TYR A 684 -15.04 3.86 -7.93
N HIS A 685 -15.73 4.93 -8.31
CA HIS A 685 -15.14 6.19 -8.70
C HIS A 685 -15.04 7.14 -7.50
N GLY A 686 -13.88 7.79 -7.31
CA GLY A 686 -13.75 8.87 -6.33
C GLY A 686 -12.31 9.16 -5.92
N PRO A 687 -12.09 10.02 -4.92
CA PRO A 687 -10.75 10.43 -4.48
C PRO A 687 -9.78 9.26 -4.32
N GLY A 688 -8.64 9.33 -5.01
CA GLY A 688 -7.60 8.30 -5.02
C GLY A 688 -7.78 7.18 -6.05
N GLY A 689 -8.93 7.08 -6.72
CA GLY A 689 -9.23 6.02 -7.69
C GLY A 689 -10.24 6.45 -8.77
N TRP A 690 -9.74 6.73 -9.97
CA TRP A 690 -10.52 7.33 -11.07
C TRP A 690 -10.66 6.41 -12.27
N PHE A 691 -11.85 6.42 -12.87
CA PHE A 691 -12.03 5.85 -14.21
C PHE A 691 -11.33 6.77 -15.23
N ASP A 692 -10.65 6.17 -16.20
CA ASP A 692 -9.94 6.90 -17.26
C ASP A 692 -10.59 6.61 -18.63
N PRO A 693 -11.33 7.58 -19.21
CA PRO A 693 -11.93 7.50 -20.55
C PRO A 693 -10.93 7.82 -21.67
N ASP A 694 -9.64 7.90 -21.35
CA ASP A 694 -8.53 8.28 -22.22
C ASP A 694 -8.41 9.79 -22.50
N MET A 695 -7.38 10.16 -23.25
CA MET A 695 -6.90 11.54 -23.45
C MET A 695 -7.93 12.53 -24.03
N LEU A 696 -7.76 13.81 -23.70
CA LEU A 696 -8.39 14.93 -24.40
C LEU A 696 -7.69 15.16 -25.75
N ILE A 697 -8.47 15.11 -26.84
CA ILE A 697 -7.96 15.29 -28.22
C ILE A 697 -8.27 16.70 -28.76
N ILE A 698 -8.70 17.61 -27.88
CA ILE A 698 -9.02 19.00 -28.18
C ILE A 698 -7.78 19.72 -28.72
N GLY A 699 -7.94 20.49 -29.81
CA GLY A 699 -6.84 21.22 -30.44
C GLY A 699 -6.19 20.48 -31.61
N ASN A 700 -6.52 19.20 -31.83
CA ASN A 700 -6.10 18.46 -33.02
C ASN A 700 -7.07 18.72 -34.20
N ASN A 701 -7.21 17.75 -35.10
CA ASN A 701 -7.90 17.91 -36.38
C ASN A 701 -9.26 17.18 -36.44
N GLY A 702 -9.49 16.19 -35.57
CA GLY A 702 -10.65 15.31 -35.62
C GLY A 702 -11.92 15.85 -34.97
N LEU A 703 -11.85 16.94 -34.22
CA LEU A 703 -12.99 17.58 -33.55
C LEU A 703 -13.24 19.00 -34.05
N SER A 704 -14.51 19.32 -34.27
CA SER A 704 -14.96 20.70 -34.43
C SER A 704 -14.88 21.47 -33.10
N TYR A 705 -15.10 22.79 -33.14
CA TYR A 705 -15.18 23.61 -31.92
C TYR A 705 -16.30 23.14 -30.97
N GLU A 706 -17.49 22.85 -31.51
CA GLU A 706 -18.61 22.33 -30.71
C GLU A 706 -18.32 20.94 -30.12
N GLN A 707 -17.67 20.08 -30.89
CA GLN A 707 -17.32 18.73 -30.44
C GLN A 707 -16.19 18.75 -29.40
N SER A 708 -15.29 19.73 -29.48
CA SER A 708 -14.25 19.97 -28.46
C SER A 708 -14.87 20.39 -27.13
N LYS A 709 -15.89 21.25 -27.15
CA LYS A 709 -16.69 21.59 -25.95
C LYS A 709 -17.39 20.35 -25.40
N THR A 710 -17.93 19.50 -26.26
CA THR A 710 -18.55 18.23 -25.86
C THR A 710 -17.58 17.33 -25.11
N GLN A 711 -16.38 17.09 -25.65
CA GLN A 711 -15.39 16.27 -24.94
C GLN A 711 -15.04 16.85 -23.57
N MET A 712 -14.71 18.15 -23.50
CA MET A 712 -14.36 18.80 -22.24
C MET A 712 -15.48 18.70 -21.21
N ALA A 713 -16.73 18.94 -21.62
CA ALA A 713 -17.88 18.91 -20.72
C ALA A 713 -18.12 17.51 -20.14
N PHE A 714 -18.03 16.45 -20.95
CA PHE A 714 -18.24 15.09 -20.49
C PHE A 714 -17.14 14.64 -19.53
N TRP A 715 -15.87 14.90 -19.85
CA TRP A 715 -14.75 14.56 -18.98
C TRP A 715 -14.89 15.26 -17.63
N CYS A 716 -15.16 16.58 -17.63
CA CYS A 716 -15.35 17.32 -16.38
C CYS A 716 -16.56 16.83 -15.57
N MET A 717 -17.67 16.50 -16.24
CA MET A 717 -18.85 15.97 -15.55
C MET A 717 -18.58 14.62 -14.90
N TRP A 718 -17.68 13.80 -15.44
CA TRP A 718 -17.35 12.52 -14.85
C TRP A 718 -16.28 12.56 -13.76
N SER A 719 -15.60 13.69 -13.53
CA SER A 719 -14.44 13.77 -12.61
C SER A 719 -13.34 12.79 -13.02
N VAL A 720 -12.87 12.86 -14.26
CA VAL A 720 -11.91 11.91 -14.83
C VAL A 720 -10.62 12.64 -15.23
N PRO A 721 -9.50 11.93 -15.44
CA PRO A 721 -8.25 12.59 -15.77
C PRO A 721 -8.38 13.53 -16.97
N LEU A 722 -7.86 14.76 -16.85
CA LEU A 722 -7.79 15.73 -17.94
C LEU A 722 -6.40 15.71 -18.56
N LEU A 723 -6.09 14.63 -19.28
CA LEU A 723 -4.80 14.42 -19.93
C LEU A 723 -4.88 14.85 -21.41
N MET A 724 -4.33 16.02 -21.74
CA MET A 724 -4.26 16.52 -23.12
C MET A 724 -3.32 15.69 -23.98
N SER A 725 -3.67 15.47 -25.24
CA SER A 725 -2.72 14.94 -26.22
C SER A 725 -2.86 15.72 -27.53
N ASN A 726 -2.07 16.78 -27.64
CA ASN A 726 -2.09 17.76 -28.74
C ASN A 726 -0.72 18.46 -28.83
N ASP A 727 -0.51 19.26 -29.88
CA ASP A 727 0.70 20.09 -29.98
C ASP A 727 0.45 21.48 -29.35
N LEU A 728 0.91 21.66 -28.11
CA LEU A 728 0.75 22.93 -27.38
C LEU A 728 1.50 24.10 -28.02
N ARG A 729 2.50 23.84 -28.88
CA ARG A 729 3.28 24.90 -29.55
C ARG A 729 2.45 25.61 -30.62
N SER A 730 1.41 24.96 -31.15
CA SER A 730 0.62 25.43 -32.28
C SER A 730 -0.90 25.36 -32.04
N ILE A 731 -1.34 25.16 -30.79
CA ILE A 731 -2.75 25.05 -30.45
C ILE A 731 -3.51 26.35 -30.77
N ARG A 732 -4.66 26.21 -31.42
CA ARG A 732 -5.51 27.36 -31.80
C ARG A 732 -6.07 28.06 -30.55
N PRO A 733 -6.15 29.41 -30.50
CA PRO A 733 -6.59 30.15 -29.31
C PRO A 733 -7.95 29.72 -28.77
N GLU A 734 -8.92 29.45 -29.65
CA GLU A 734 -10.26 29.04 -29.26
C GLU A 734 -10.30 27.62 -28.63
N MET A 735 -9.36 26.74 -29.00
CA MET A 735 -9.24 25.40 -28.41
C MET A 735 -8.53 25.47 -27.06
N LYS A 736 -7.53 26.34 -26.95
CA LYS A 736 -6.84 26.66 -25.69
C LYS A 736 -7.82 27.25 -24.68
N GLU A 737 -8.75 28.10 -25.09
CA GLU A 737 -9.78 28.67 -24.21
C GLU A 737 -10.67 27.57 -23.59
N ILE A 738 -11.06 26.55 -24.37
CA ILE A 738 -11.83 25.41 -23.85
C ILE A 738 -11.04 24.68 -22.77
N LEU A 739 -9.76 24.38 -23.03
CA LEU A 739 -8.89 23.67 -22.09
C LEU A 739 -8.60 24.48 -20.83
N LEU A 740 -8.55 25.81 -20.90
CA LEU A 740 -8.28 26.69 -19.76
C LEU A 740 -9.55 27.19 -19.05
N ASN A 741 -10.73 26.68 -19.40
CA ASN A 741 -11.98 27.11 -18.80
C ASN A 741 -12.05 26.71 -17.32
N LYS A 742 -11.88 27.70 -16.44
CA LYS A 742 -11.78 27.53 -14.99
C LYS A 742 -13.06 26.99 -14.35
N GLU A 743 -14.23 27.32 -14.88
CA GLU A 743 -15.51 26.83 -14.33
C GLU A 743 -15.70 25.34 -14.65
N LEU A 744 -15.30 24.90 -15.85
CA LEU A 744 -15.33 23.48 -16.23
C LEU A 744 -14.33 22.67 -15.41
N ILE A 745 -13.09 23.16 -15.30
CA ILE A 745 -12.06 22.53 -14.47
C ILE A 745 -12.52 22.46 -13.01
N ALA A 746 -13.18 23.50 -12.49
CA ALA A 746 -13.69 23.48 -11.11
C ALA A 746 -14.77 22.41 -10.90
N ILE A 747 -15.56 22.08 -11.94
CA ILE A 747 -16.49 20.94 -11.90
C ILE A 747 -15.70 19.63 -11.83
N ASP A 748 -14.72 19.43 -12.72
CA ASP A 748 -13.89 18.22 -12.72
C ASP A 748 -13.19 17.99 -11.39
N GLN A 749 -12.56 19.05 -10.90
CA GLN A 749 -11.72 19.08 -9.70
C GLN A 749 -12.52 19.28 -8.41
N ASP A 750 -13.85 19.11 -8.43
CA ASP A 750 -14.68 19.25 -7.23
C ASP A 750 -14.23 18.26 -6.13
N PRO A 751 -14.03 18.71 -4.88
CA PRO A 751 -13.47 17.84 -3.84
C PRO A 751 -14.40 16.71 -3.38
N LEU A 752 -15.69 16.70 -3.74
CA LEU A 752 -16.52 15.50 -3.55
C LEU A 752 -16.02 14.34 -4.44
N GLY A 753 -15.40 14.65 -5.58
CA GLY A 753 -14.87 13.64 -6.51
C GLY A 753 -15.93 12.67 -7.04
N ILE A 754 -17.19 13.09 -7.12
CA ILE A 754 -18.27 12.22 -7.59
C ILE A 754 -18.40 12.27 -9.11
N MET A 755 -18.70 11.14 -9.73
CA MET A 755 -19.03 11.07 -11.17
C MET A 755 -20.49 11.52 -11.41
N ALA A 756 -20.75 12.25 -12.49
CA ALA A 756 -22.12 12.62 -12.87
C ALA A 756 -23.03 11.40 -13.12
N SER A 757 -24.31 11.56 -12.82
CA SER A 757 -25.36 10.58 -13.08
C SER A 757 -26.10 10.88 -14.38
N LEU A 758 -26.29 9.85 -15.21
CA LEU A 758 -27.14 9.93 -16.41
C LEU A 758 -28.62 9.91 -16.00
N VAL A 759 -29.36 10.98 -16.28
CA VAL A 759 -30.77 11.11 -15.89
C VAL A 759 -31.74 10.97 -17.06
N ILE A 760 -31.33 11.35 -18.27
CA ILE A 760 -32.14 11.18 -19.48
C ILE A 760 -31.26 10.57 -20.57
N GLN A 761 -31.77 9.53 -21.22
CA GLN A 761 -31.18 8.93 -22.42
C GLN A 761 -32.29 8.66 -23.43
N LYS A 762 -32.16 9.21 -24.65
CA LYS A 762 -33.13 9.03 -25.74
C LYS A 762 -32.40 8.93 -27.08
N SER A 763 -33.16 8.58 -28.13
CA SER A 763 -32.71 8.63 -29.52
C SER A 763 -31.41 7.87 -29.78
N ASN A 764 -31.29 6.64 -29.25
CA ASN A 764 -30.06 5.83 -29.34
C ASN A 764 -28.80 6.60 -28.90
N TRP A 765 -28.84 7.17 -27.69
CA TRP A 765 -27.74 7.92 -27.06
C TRP A 765 -27.45 9.30 -27.67
N GLN A 766 -28.22 9.75 -28.65
CA GLN A 766 -28.04 11.06 -29.28
C GLN A 766 -28.60 12.21 -28.44
N THR A 767 -29.49 11.94 -27.49
CA THR A 767 -29.94 12.95 -26.52
C THR A 767 -29.67 12.44 -25.13
N GLN A 768 -28.86 13.17 -24.37
CA GLN A 768 -28.53 12.82 -23.00
C GLN A 768 -28.62 14.05 -22.09
N VAL A 769 -29.07 13.83 -20.85
CA VAL A 769 -28.96 14.83 -19.78
C VAL A 769 -28.28 14.17 -18.58
N TRP A 770 -27.30 14.86 -18.01
CA TRP A 770 -26.52 14.39 -16.88
C TRP A 770 -26.53 15.42 -15.76
N THR A 771 -26.48 14.96 -14.52
CA THR A 771 -26.47 15.82 -13.33
C THR A 771 -25.31 15.44 -12.41
N LYS A 772 -24.68 16.45 -11.81
CA LYS A 772 -23.57 16.27 -10.87
C LYS A 772 -23.77 17.19 -9.67
N LYS A 773 -23.72 16.62 -8.48
CA LYS A 773 -23.72 17.37 -7.22
C LYS A 773 -22.31 17.91 -6.96
N LEU A 774 -22.21 19.16 -6.51
CA LEU A 774 -20.93 19.82 -6.25
C LEU A 774 -20.77 20.14 -4.77
N SER A 775 -19.53 20.36 -4.35
CA SER A 775 -19.19 20.81 -3.01
C SER A 775 -19.85 22.15 -2.67
N PRO A 776 -20.29 22.36 -1.42
CA PRO A 776 -20.86 23.65 -1.01
C PRO A 776 -19.81 24.77 -1.12
N MET A 777 -20.25 25.96 -1.56
CA MET A 777 -19.32 27.05 -1.88
C MET A 777 -18.83 27.88 -0.67
N ASN A 778 -19.24 27.55 0.57
CA ASN A 778 -18.77 28.03 1.90
C ASN A 778 -19.68 27.40 2.98
N ASN A 779 -19.65 27.83 4.27
CA ASN A 779 -20.47 27.35 5.43
C ASN A 779 -22.01 27.16 5.20
N ASN A 780 -22.52 27.41 4.01
CA ASN A 780 -23.88 27.07 3.59
C ASN A 780 -23.98 25.56 3.36
N GLU A 781 -24.86 24.89 4.09
CA GLU A 781 -25.11 23.44 4.00
C GLU A 781 -25.73 22.97 2.67
N LEU A 782 -25.89 23.85 1.67
CA LEU A 782 -26.57 23.56 0.40
C LEU A 782 -25.59 23.43 -0.77
N ASN A 783 -25.69 22.31 -1.47
CA ASN A 783 -24.84 21.97 -2.60
C ASN A 783 -25.30 22.66 -3.90
N PRO A 784 -24.38 23.28 -4.67
CA PRO A 784 -24.58 23.56 -6.09
C PRO A 784 -24.69 22.27 -6.90
N TRP A 785 -25.20 22.41 -8.13
CA TRP A 785 -25.32 21.31 -9.08
C TRP A 785 -24.86 21.72 -10.47
N ALA A 786 -24.31 20.80 -11.24
CA ALA A 786 -24.08 20.97 -12.67
C ALA A 786 -25.06 20.10 -13.48
N ILE A 787 -25.54 20.63 -14.61
CA ILE A 787 -26.42 19.93 -15.54
C ILE A 787 -25.84 20.03 -16.95
N LEU A 788 -25.56 18.88 -17.56
CA LEU A 788 -25.09 18.77 -18.92
C LEU A 788 -26.24 18.32 -19.82
N TYR A 789 -26.53 19.09 -20.86
CA TYR A 789 -27.43 18.74 -21.94
C TYR A 789 -26.61 18.43 -23.19
N PHE A 790 -26.81 17.26 -23.78
CA PHE A 790 -26.04 16.80 -24.94
C PHE A 790 -26.96 16.47 -26.13
N ASN A 791 -26.59 17.01 -27.28
CA ASN A 791 -27.20 16.72 -28.58
C ASN A 791 -26.18 16.14 -29.56
N GLY A 792 -26.15 14.81 -29.66
CA GLY A 792 -25.28 14.04 -30.55
C GLY A 792 -25.71 14.01 -32.02
N HIS A 793 -26.94 14.46 -32.34
CA HIS A 793 -27.49 14.38 -33.69
C HIS A 793 -26.60 15.14 -34.68
N GLN A 794 -26.17 14.48 -35.76
CA GLN A 794 -25.28 15.06 -36.77
C GLN A 794 -26.01 15.92 -37.82
N LEU A 795 -27.32 15.72 -37.97
CA LEU A 795 -28.16 16.39 -38.96
C LEU A 795 -29.47 16.83 -38.32
N GLY A 796 -30.06 17.90 -38.85
CA GLY A 796 -31.35 18.43 -38.41
C GLY A 796 -31.26 19.80 -37.73
N PRO A 797 -32.41 20.40 -37.38
CA PRO A 797 -32.46 21.70 -36.73
C PRO A 797 -31.97 21.62 -35.28
N ASP A 798 -31.46 22.75 -34.78
CA ASP A 798 -31.14 22.90 -33.36
C ASP A 798 -32.35 22.57 -32.49
N SER A 799 -32.10 21.96 -31.33
CA SER A 799 -33.16 21.39 -30.50
C SER A 799 -33.25 22.12 -29.17
N TYR A 800 -34.46 22.59 -28.84
CA TYR A 800 -34.78 23.04 -27.48
C TYR A 800 -34.96 21.83 -26.57
N MET A 801 -34.20 21.78 -25.49
CA MET A 801 -34.36 20.80 -24.43
C MET A 801 -34.93 21.49 -23.20
N SER A 802 -36.18 21.17 -22.86
CA SER A 802 -36.90 21.75 -21.74
C SER A 802 -37.28 20.69 -20.71
N TYR A 803 -36.74 20.82 -19.50
CA TYR A 803 -37.01 19.90 -18.39
C TYR A 803 -37.20 20.65 -17.09
N LYS A 804 -38.10 20.14 -16.24
CA LYS A 804 -38.31 20.64 -14.88
C LYS A 804 -37.11 20.29 -14.01
N LEU A 805 -36.57 21.25 -13.25
CA LEU A 805 -35.36 21.04 -12.44
C LEU A 805 -35.53 19.89 -11.43
N SER A 806 -36.66 19.83 -10.72
CA SER A 806 -36.97 18.77 -9.75
C SER A 806 -37.13 17.39 -10.39
N SER A 807 -37.34 17.32 -11.71
CA SER A 807 -37.41 16.05 -12.44
C SER A 807 -36.03 15.55 -12.84
N LEU A 808 -35.05 16.45 -13.03
CA LEU A 808 -33.65 16.09 -13.27
C LEU A 808 -32.90 15.80 -11.97
N ILE A 809 -33.21 16.57 -10.91
CA ILE A 809 -32.54 16.49 -9.61
C ILE A 809 -33.62 16.47 -8.52
N PRO A 810 -34.10 15.27 -8.14
CA PRO A 810 -35.10 15.12 -7.09
C PRO A 810 -34.64 15.65 -5.71
N GLU A 811 -33.32 15.71 -5.47
CA GLU A 811 -32.72 16.16 -4.21
C GLU A 811 -32.71 17.69 -4.01
N LEU A 812 -33.17 18.47 -5.00
CA LEU A 812 -33.23 19.93 -4.84
C LEU A 812 -34.19 20.33 -3.70
N ASN A 813 -33.78 21.32 -2.93
CA ASN A 813 -34.63 21.88 -1.88
C ASN A 813 -35.77 22.68 -2.53
N GLN A 814 -37.00 22.19 -2.34
CA GLN A 814 -38.20 22.71 -3.00
C GLN A 814 -38.56 24.16 -2.62
N THR A 815 -38.02 24.69 -1.52
CA THR A 815 -38.35 26.03 -1.02
C THR A 815 -37.42 27.13 -1.53
N ILE A 816 -36.23 26.78 -2.03
CA ILE A 816 -35.22 27.76 -2.45
C ILE A 816 -35.20 27.94 -3.96
N SER A 817 -34.60 29.04 -4.41
CA SER A 817 -34.35 29.31 -5.82
C SER A 817 -32.88 29.08 -6.17
N TYR A 818 -32.60 28.87 -7.45
CA TYR A 818 -31.27 28.59 -7.95
C TYR A 818 -30.93 29.54 -9.10
N ASP A 819 -29.80 30.21 -8.99
CA ASP A 819 -29.23 30.99 -10.09
C ASP A 819 -28.57 30.05 -11.08
N VAL A 820 -28.90 30.19 -12.36
CA VAL A 820 -28.45 29.31 -13.45
C VAL A 820 -27.38 30.02 -14.26
N HIS A 821 -26.22 29.39 -14.40
CA HIS A 821 -25.09 29.93 -15.16
C HIS A 821 -24.63 29.00 -16.27
N ASP A 822 -24.56 29.45 -17.53
CA ASP A 822 -23.89 28.76 -18.65
C ASP A 822 -22.37 28.85 -18.50
N LEU A 823 -21.68 27.72 -18.62
CA LEU A 823 -20.24 27.63 -18.39
C LEU A 823 -19.39 27.76 -19.65
N PHE A 824 -20.01 27.82 -20.83
CA PHE A 824 -19.31 28.07 -22.10
C PHE A 824 -19.43 29.53 -22.56
N ASN A 825 -20.32 30.33 -21.98
CA ASN A 825 -20.48 31.74 -22.33
C ASN A 825 -19.78 32.65 -21.32
N SER A 826 -18.60 33.17 -21.67
CA SER A 826 -17.81 34.06 -20.83
C SER A 826 -18.34 35.51 -20.76
N ASN A 827 -19.16 35.93 -21.74
CA ASN A 827 -19.66 37.31 -21.84
C ASN A 827 -21.01 37.54 -21.14
N ASP A 828 -21.85 36.49 -21.03
CA ASP A 828 -23.13 36.54 -20.32
C ASP A 828 -23.51 35.13 -19.84
N SER A 829 -22.96 34.74 -18.68
CA SER A 829 -23.18 33.39 -18.14
C SER A 829 -24.53 33.25 -17.45
N TYR A 830 -25.16 34.33 -16.96
CA TYR A 830 -26.34 34.22 -16.12
C TYR A 830 -27.63 34.07 -16.96
N LEU A 831 -28.29 32.91 -16.84
CA LEU A 831 -29.50 32.60 -17.59
C LEU A 831 -30.80 32.90 -16.82
N GLY A 832 -30.70 33.29 -15.54
CA GLY A 832 -31.84 33.61 -14.68
C GLY A 832 -31.89 32.81 -13.38
N THR A 833 -32.92 33.08 -12.58
CA THR A 833 -33.22 32.36 -11.33
C THR A 833 -34.43 31.45 -11.53
N LEU A 834 -34.31 30.17 -11.16
CA LEU A 834 -35.40 29.18 -11.24
C LEU A 834 -35.67 28.51 -9.89
N LYS A 835 -36.94 28.20 -9.61
CA LYS A 835 -37.35 27.27 -8.55
C LYS A 835 -37.33 25.83 -9.07
N PRO A 836 -37.18 24.82 -8.19
CA PRO A 836 -37.17 23.41 -8.60
C PRO A 836 -38.39 23.00 -9.43
N ASN A 837 -39.53 23.64 -9.23
CA ASN A 837 -40.74 23.32 -9.98
C ASN A 837 -40.84 23.94 -11.39
N GLN A 838 -39.89 24.80 -11.78
CA GLN A 838 -39.86 25.46 -13.09
C GLN A 838 -39.02 24.66 -14.09
N GLN A 839 -39.24 24.94 -15.38
CA GLN A 839 -38.49 24.33 -16.48
C GLN A 839 -37.28 25.17 -16.83
N LEU A 840 -36.15 24.51 -17.04
CA LEU A 840 -34.99 25.07 -17.72
C LEU A 840 -35.04 24.63 -19.17
N GLU A 841 -35.21 25.61 -20.07
CA GLU A 841 -35.22 25.43 -21.51
C GLU A 841 -33.93 25.98 -22.11
N LEU A 842 -33.18 25.13 -22.82
CA LEU A 842 -31.93 25.50 -23.47
C LEU A 842 -31.95 25.08 -24.93
N LEU A 843 -31.49 25.97 -25.82
CA LEU A 843 -31.17 25.63 -27.20
C LEU A 843 -29.84 24.88 -27.24
N VAL A 844 -29.87 23.61 -27.62
CA VAL A 844 -28.69 22.75 -27.78
C VAL A 844 -28.51 22.44 -29.27
N PRO A 845 -27.52 23.06 -29.94
CA PRO A 845 -27.31 22.88 -31.37
C PRO A 845 -27.11 21.42 -31.80
N THR A 846 -27.34 21.11 -33.07
CA THR A 846 -26.93 19.81 -33.63
C THR A 846 -25.41 19.74 -33.83
N ALA A 847 -24.91 18.69 -34.50
CA ALA A 847 -23.49 18.41 -34.76
C ALA A 847 -22.65 18.00 -33.54
N GLY A 848 -23.26 17.35 -32.55
CA GLY A 848 -22.54 16.81 -31.41
C GLY A 848 -22.15 17.88 -30.40
N SER A 849 -23.09 18.76 -30.07
CA SER A 849 -22.88 19.92 -29.19
C SER A 849 -23.44 19.69 -27.77
N VAL A 850 -23.02 20.56 -26.84
CA VAL A 850 -23.46 20.54 -25.45
C VAL A 850 -23.86 21.93 -24.95
N ARG A 851 -24.69 21.94 -23.90
CA ARG A 851 -24.82 23.05 -22.94
C ARG A 851 -24.55 22.52 -21.55
N LEU A 852 -23.69 23.19 -20.80
CA LEU A 852 -23.37 22.84 -19.43
C LEU A 852 -23.66 24.04 -18.55
N VAL A 853 -24.58 23.85 -17.60
CA VAL A 853 -24.99 24.90 -16.67
C VAL A 853 -24.68 24.53 -15.24
N LYS A 854 -24.47 25.53 -14.39
CA LYS A 854 -24.31 25.42 -12.95
C LYS A 854 -25.48 26.08 -12.24
N LEU A 855 -26.10 25.35 -11.33
CA LEU A 855 -27.15 25.80 -10.42
C LEU A 855 -26.53 26.19 -9.09
N ILE A 856 -26.66 27.45 -8.71
CA ILE A 856 -26.15 27.99 -7.44
C ILE A 856 -27.35 28.30 -6.53
N PRO A 857 -27.44 27.70 -5.32
CA PRO A 857 -28.51 28.01 -4.39
C PRO A 857 -28.54 29.50 -4.03
N LYS A 858 -29.71 30.12 -4.16
CA LYS A 858 -29.98 31.51 -3.79
C LYS A 858 -30.75 31.50 -2.47
N ILE A 859 -30.06 31.84 -1.38
CA ILE A 859 -30.60 31.91 -0.01
C ILE A 859 -31.16 33.31 0.23
#